data_AF-A0A1M7S3U7-F1
#
_entry.id   AF-A0A1M7S3U7-F1
#
_cell.length_a   1.000
_cell.length_b   1.000
_cell.length_c   1.000
_cell.angle_alpha   90.00
_cell.angle_beta   90.00
_cell.angle_gamma   90.00
#
_symmetry.space_group_name_H-M   'P 1'
#
loop_
_entity.id
_entity.type
_entity.pdbx_description
1 polymer ?
#
loop_
_entity_poly.entity_id
_entity_poly.type
_entity_poly.pdbx_seq_one_letter_code
_entity_poly.pdbx_strand_id
1 'polypeptide(L)'
;MVAGVSPDLAQLCQRANINLFWPYSKWIAQMAALIPSGEPVQWAAKWSGTWESFALLTERRVILKQGFAVPITVPYHRVQRFELKLGLFGHTLTLSYAPDGDRGSKTGEMLANAKVGGLRFTDDADRERLVRAIRLAAGLTEPGASTTTATLGMEIAAAFFGVDEQRPGTATRRTEGTPAEPAASTSRISRDAVRETLTAGRIAALRRAERIAGREGNDDAAKAARAAREKLGDVGAEELPIRDYDSLSTQDAIKDAKGLGSAHDRTVDPSSDADGNGRQPVFEVHILGPSGSGKTVFLASLFHRLRIRRPELAFYLKSDFDSSSYLNAVYNQVTDLEGGWPPSSQGVHEWNFTTVVQSAVNDFEPLAFRYLDYPGGVLTNPRAAQDESVQALVWRLRAASALLVLLDGQAMVALLEGDPRGARYMSFELTSSLEIAQQSRCPLHFAITKWDLLHGRYTLEQLRDRLLAEDNFADLIAAKAQDTPATIRLLPVSAVGYGFADSDATGGMHKTGQALRPVNVELPLLSVLPDFLQYAHTEITQRAAALTALSGQGPNGAGQAAPQSASPMARRLSAGALRATLAAQHPLLGLIPASVFEEAVGYGERLLKNRTARSSAGPTQHAADLMAARRDLHNDQQALRLLQDQCEHLITQFEEAHPASNLTQSALHHN
;
A
#
# COMPACT_ATOMS: atom_id res chain seq x y z
N MET A 1 -18.13 -45.29 -7.23
CA MET A 1 -17.64 -45.55 -8.61
C MET A 1 -18.10 -44.39 -9.46
N VAL A 2 -17.21 -43.74 -10.21
CA VAL A 2 -17.56 -42.60 -11.09
C VAL A 2 -17.28 -43.03 -12.53
N ALA A 3 -18.27 -42.88 -13.41
CA ALA A 3 -18.14 -43.23 -14.82
C ALA A 3 -17.38 -42.12 -15.59
N GLY A 4 -16.55 -42.52 -16.57
CA GLY A 4 -15.95 -41.59 -17.54
C GLY A 4 -14.42 -41.54 -17.61
N VAL A 5 -13.68 -42.34 -16.83
CA VAL A 5 -12.21 -42.45 -16.96
C VAL A 5 -11.84 -43.67 -17.82
N SER A 6 -11.00 -43.46 -18.83
CA SER A 6 -10.45 -44.57 -19.64
C SER A 6 -9.68 -45.57 -18.76
N PRO A 7 -9.84 -46.89 -18.94
CA PRO A 7 -9.13 -47.91 -18.16
C PRO A 7 -7.61 -47.71 -18.11
N ASP A 8 -7.02 -47.27 -19.22
CA ASP A 8 -5.58 -47.06 -19.34
C ASP A 8 -5.07 -45.93 -18.44
N LEU A 9 -5.85 -44.85 -18.30
CA LEU A 9 -5.49 -43.71 -17.46
C LEU A 9 -5.56 -44.09 -15.97
N ALA A 10 -6.56 -44.89 -15.59
CA ALA A 10 -6.70 -45.40 -14.23
C ALA A 10 -5.52 -46.32 -13.85
N GLN A 11 -5.10 -47.24 -14.73
CA GLN A 11 -3.91 -48.07 -14.51
C GLN A 11 -2.62 -47.25 -14.42
N LEU A 12 -2.47 -46.20 -15.23
CA LEU A 12 -1.30 -45.33 -15.20
C LEU A 12 -1.18 -44.57 -13.86
N CYS A 13 -2.28 -43.96 -13.39
CA CYS A 13 -2.31 -43.26 -12.11
C CYS A 13 -2.08 -44.19 -10.91
N GLN A 14 -2.60 -45.42 -10.97
CA GLN A 14 -2.41 -46.42 -9.91
C GLN A 14 -0.97 -46.94 -9.84
N ARG A 15 -0.28 -47.09 -10.99
CA ARG A 15 1.15 -47.41 -11.05
C ARG A 15 2.04 -46.25 -10.59
N ALA A 16 1.60 -45.01 -10.75
CA ALA A 16 2.34 -43.81 -10.34
C ALA A 16 2.01 -43.32 -8.91
N ASN A 17 1.05 -43.94 -8.23
CA ASN A 17 0.54 -43.55 -6.91
C ASN A 17 0.03 -42.10 -6.85
N ILE A 18 -0.73 -41.66 -7.86
CA ILE A 18 -1.26 -40.29 -8.00
C ILE A 18 -2.76 -40.26 -7.73
N ASN A 19 -3.19 -39.44 -6.75
CA ASN A 19 -4.60 -39.07 -6.56
C ASN A 19 -4.96 -37.84 -7.41
N LEU A 20 -6.00 -37.94 -8.23
CA LEU A 20 -6.47 -36.86 -9.09
C LEU A 20 -7.68 -36.14 -8.47
N PHE A 21 -7.58 -34.82 -8.31
CA PHE A 21 -8.72 -33.93 -8.05
C PHE A 21 -9.21 -33.29 -9.36
N TRP A 22 -10.51 -32.95 -9.42
CA TRP A 22 -11.27 -32.85 -10.67
C TRP A 22 -10.85 -31.81 -11.76
N PRO A 23 -10.16 -30.67 -11.51
CA PRO A 23 -9.97 -29.65 -12.56
C PRO A 23 -9.01 -30.01 -13.70
N TYR A 24 -8.05 -30.92 -13.48
CA TYR A 24 -6.83 -30.99 -14.31
C TYR A 24 -6.75 -32.12 -15.35
N SER A 25 -7.78 -32.98 -15.45
CA SER A 25 -7.77 -34.15 -16.35
C SER A 25 -7.64 -33.77 -17.84
N LYS A 26 -8.29 -32.68 -18.29
CA LYS A 26 -8.19 -32.19 -19.68
C LYS A 26 -6.79 -31.70 -20.06
N TRP A 27 -6.08 -31.02 -19.14
CA TRP A 27 -4.75 -30.48 -19.40
C TRP A 27 -3.69 -31.58 -19.52
N ILE A 28 -3.76 -32.59 -18.64
CA ILE A 28 -2.88 -33.77 -18.68
C ILE A 28 -3.06 -34.55 -20.00
N ALA A 29 -4.30 -34.71 -20.46
CA ALA A 29 -4.59 -35.38 -21.74
C ALA A 29 -4.01 -34.62 -22.97
N GLN A 30 -4.02 -33.29 -22.95
CA GLN A 30 -3.40 -32.48 -24.02
C GLN A 30 -1.88 -32.55 -24.00
N MET A 31 -1.24 -32.55 -22.82
CA MET A 31 0.22 -32.65 -22.70
C MET A 31 0.74 -34.05 -23.09
N ALA A 32 -0.02 -35.11 -22.81
CA ALA A 32 0.33 -36.48 -23.21
C ALA A 32 0.34 -36.67 -24.74
N ALA A 33 -0.43 -35.89 -25.49
CA ALA A 33 -0.48 -35.95 -26.95
C ALA A 33 0.72 -35.28 -27.66
N LEU A 34 1.58 -34.57 -26.93
CA LEU A 34 2.71 -33.79 -27.47
C LEU A 34 4.07 -34.50 -27.38
N ILE A 35 4.13 -35.73 -26.87
CA ILE A 35 5.38 -36.49 -26.69
C ILE A 35 5.52 -37.55 -27.80
N PRO A 36 6.58 -37.52 -28.63
CA PRO A 36 6.88 -38.59 -29.58
C PRO A 36 7.17 -39.91 -28.85
N SER A 37 6.59 -41.00 -29.32
CA SER A 37 6.77 -42.33 -28.70
C SER A 37 8.21 -42.84 -28.86
N GLY A 38 8.98 -42.89 -27.76
CA GLY A 38 10.31 -43.53 -27.80
C GLY A 38 11.19 -43.39 -26.55
N GLU A 39 11.13 -42.27 -25.82
CA GLU A 39 12.08 -42.00 -24.72
C GLU A 39 11.48 -42.15 -23.30
N PRO A 40 12.22 -42.75 -22.35
CA PRO A 40 11.79 -42.87 -20.95
C PRO A 40 12.06 -41.58 -20.15
N VAL A 41 11.03 -40.73 -20.02
CA VAL A 41 11.10 -39.53 -19.16
C VAL A 41 10.80 -39.90 -17.71
N GLN A 42 11.75 -39.71 -16.80
CA GLN A 42 11.51 -39.78 -15.35
C GLN A 42 11.07 -38.43 -14.80
N TRP A 43 9.86 -38.38 -14.24
CA TRP A 43 9.32 -37.19 -13.57
C TRP A 43 9.48 -37.32 -12.05
N ALA A 44 10.13 -36.33 -11.43
CA ALA A 44 10.20 -36.19 -9.97
C ALA A 44 9.36 -34.98 -9.55
N ALA A 45 8.07 -35.20 -9.24
CA ALA A 45 7.21 -34.17 -8.67
C ALA A 45 7.31 -34.19 -7.14
N LYS A 46 7.85 -33.12 -6.54
CA LYS A 46 7.78 -32.90 -5.09
C LYS A 46 6.82 -31.74 -4.83
N TRP A 47 5.70 -32.03 -4.17
CA TRP A 47 4.63 -31.06 -3.97
C TRP A 47 4.89 -30.23 -2.70
N SER A 48 5.22 -28.96 -2.86
CA SER A 48 5.17 -27.93 -1.81
C SER A 48 4.32 -26.78 -2.34
N GLY A 49 3.24 -26.44 -1.63
CA GLY A 49 2.16 -25.60 -2.13
C GLY A 49 2.49 -24.12 -2.27
N THR A 50 3.22 -23.75 -3.31
CA THR A 50 3.24 -22.42 -3.96
C THR A 50 3.64 -22.63 -5.43
N TRP A 51 3.02 -21.91 -6.37
CA TRP A 51 3.34 -22.04 -7.79
C TRP A 51 4.74 -21.47 -8.12
N GLU A 52 5.26 -21.80 -9.31
CA GLU A 52 6.55 -21.35 -9.90
C GLU A 52 7.83 -22.12 -9.48
N SER A 53 7.97 -23.37 -9.94
CA SER A 53 9.28 -23.96 -10.30
C SER A 53 9.11 -25.29 -11.08
N PHE A 54 9.81 -25.44 -12.20
CA PHE A 54 9.99 -26.73 -12.89
C PHE A 54 11.48 -26.97 -13.15
N ALA A 55 11.97 -28.16 -12.82
CA ALA A 55 13.33 -28.60 -13.14
C ALA A 55 13.28 -29.76 -14.13
N LEU A 56 13.96 -29.63 -15.27
CA LEU A 56 14.11 -30.72 -16.23
C LEU A 56 15.40 -31.49 -15.89
N LEU A 57 15.25 -32.77 -15.55
CA LEU A 57 16.36 -33.69 -15.35
C LEU A 57 16.62 -34.46 -16.65
N THR A 58 17.82 -34.30 -17.20
CA THR A 58 18.39 -35.19 -18.22
C THR A 58 19.69 -35.77 -17.67
N GLU A 59 20.13 -36.95 -18.14
CA GLU A 59 21.29 -37.67 -17.58
C GLU A 59 22.62 -36.88 -17.56
N ARG A 60 22.68 -35.69 -18.19
CA ARG A 60 23.89 -34.85 -18.26
C ARG A 60 23.71 -33.37 -17.92
N ARG A 61 22.48 -32.86 -17.70
CA ARG A 61 22.24 -31.44 -17.36
C ARG A 61 21.00 -31.24 -16.50
N VAL A 62 21.12 -30.32 -15.54
CA VAL A 62 20.03 -29.60 -14.87
C VAL A 62 20.09 -28.16 -15.36
N ILE A 63 18.96 -27.61 -15.84
CA ILE A 63 18.85 -26.21 -16.25
C ILE A 63 17.76 -25.57 -15.38
N LEU A 64 18.15 -24.61 -14.54
CA LEU A 64 17.23 -23.73 -13.82
C LEU A 64 17.09 -22.43 -14.62
N LYS A 65 15.86 -21.92 -14.74
CA LYS A 65 15.58 -20.57 -15.24
C LYS A 65 14.94 -19.75 -14.12
N GLN A 66 15.45 -18.53 -13.96
CA GLN A 66 15.11 -17.53 -12.93
C GLN A 66 15.61 -17.84 -11.51
N GLY A 67 15.92 -16.77 -10.79
CA GLY A 67 16.82 -16.77 -9.64
C GLY A 67 16.10 -16.79 -8.30
N PHE A 68 15.96 -17.97 -7.73
CA PHE A 68 15.77 -18.17 -6.29
C PHE A 68 16.68 -19.31 -5.81
N ALA A 69 17.23 -19.17 -4.60
CA ALA A 69 18.10 -20.19 -4.02
C ALA A 69 17.25 -21.36 -3.47
N VAL A 70 17.23 -22.48 -4.18
CA VAL A 70 16.58 -23.72 -3.73
C VAL A 70 17.64 -24.68 -3.18
N PRO A 71 17.54 -25.17 -1.92
CA PRO A 71 18.43 -26.20 -1.41
C PRO A 71 18.11 -27.55 -2.07
N ILE A 72 19.04 -28.05 -2.89
CA ILE A 72 18.90 -29.36 -3.54
C ILE A 72 19.76 -30.39 -2.81
N THR A 73 19.14 -31.42 -2.25
CA THR A 73 19.83 -32.59 -1.69
C THR A 73 19.88 -33.71 -2.74
N VAL A 74 21.08 -34.06 -3.21
CA VAL A 74 21.29 -35.15 -4.19
C VAL A 74 21.90 -36.38 -3.50
N PRO A 75 21.33 -37.59 -3.67
CA PRO A 75 21.91 -38.81 -3.09
C PRO A 75 23.24 -39.20 -3.79
N TYR A 76 24.25 -39.49 -2.97
CA TYR A 76 25.68 -39.32 -3.29
C TYR A 76 26.33 -40.38 -4.21
N HIS A 77 25.57 -41.22 -4.93
CA HIS A 77 26.11 -42.47 -5.52
C HIS A 77 26.23 -42.55 -7.05
N ARG A 78 25.71 -41.60 -7.85
CA ARG A 78 25.73 -41.70 -9.34
C ARG A 78 25.86 -40.37 -10.10
N VAL A 79 26.69 -39.44 -9.65
CA VAL A 79 27.00 -38.20 -10.41
C VAL A 79 28.49 -38.14 -10.72
N GLN A 80 28.87 -38.36 -11.99
CA GLN A 80 30.28 -38.37 -12.41
C GLN A 80 30.83 -36.97 -12.71
N ARG A 81 29.97 -35.98 -12.99
CA ARG A 81 30.33 -34.58 -13.21
C ARG A 81 29.08 -33.70 -13.08
N PHE A 82 29.22 -32.48 -12.55
CA PHE A 82 28.17 -31.47 -12.67
C PHE A 82 28.76 -30.06 -12.81
N GLU A 83 27.98 -29.16 -13.39
CA GLU A 83 28.31 -27.76 -13.66
C GLU A 83 27.12 -26.91 -13.20
N LEU A 84 27.33 -26.04 -12.20
CA LEU A 84 26.33 -25.13 -11.67
C LEU A 84 26.61 -23.71 -12.19
N LYS A 85 25.59 -23.05 -12.75
CA LYS A 85 25.69 -21.66 -13.23
C LYS A 85 24.77 -20.76 -12.42
N LEU A 86 25.34 -19.69 -11.87
CA LEU A 86 24.65 -18.70 -11.05
C LEU A 86 24.73 -17.35 -11.74
N GLY A 87 23.59 -16.77 -12.08
CA GLY A 87 23.48 -15.41 -12.61
C GLY A 87 23.31 -14.41 -11.47
N LEU A 88 24.22 -13.44 -11.36
CA LEU A 88 24.19 -12.37 -10.37
C LEU A 88 24.55 -11.05 -11.06
N PHE A 89 23.66 -10.05 -10.98
CA PHE A 89 23.87 -8.68 -11.47
C PHE A 89 24.49 -8.59 -12.88
N GLY A 90 23.94 -9.34 -13.84
CA GLY A 90 24.43 -9.36 -15.24
C GLY A 90 25.65 -10.25 -15.51
N HIS A 91 26.29 -10.81 -14.49
CA HIS A 91 27.43 -11.72 -14.63
C HIS A 91 27.03 -13.18 -14.35
N THR A 92 27.76 -14.14 -14.94
CA THR A 92 27.53 -15.58 -14.74
C THR A 92 28.75 -16.23 -14.05
N LEU A 93 28.56 -16.71 -12.83
CA LEU A 93 29.53 -17.57 -12.15
C LEU A 93 29.29 -19.03 -12.58
N THR A 94 30.36 -19.78 -12.86
CA THR A 94 30.29 -21.23 -13.17
C THR A 94 31.12 -22.01 -12.16
N LEU A 95 30.51 -22.99 -11.51
CA LEU A 95 31.18 -23.92 -10.58
C LEU A 95 31.13 -25.33 -11.17
N SER A 96 32.29 -25.97 -11.31
CA SER A 96 32.41 -27.29 -11.94
C SER A 96 33.03 -28.28 -10.96
N TYR A 97 32.40 -29.44 -10.78
CA TYR A 97 32.95 -30.54 -10.00
C TYR A 97 33.43 -31.66 -10.94
N ALA A 98 34.65 -32.15 -10.72
CA ALA A 98 35.19 -33.35 -11.33
C ALA A 98 35.87 -34.20 -10.25
N PRO A 99 35.53 -35.49 -10.11
CA PRO A 99 36.23 -36.37 -9.18
C PRO A 99 37.64 -36.65 -9.69
N ASP A 100 38.62 -36.61 -8.78
CA ASP A 100 40.01 -36.84 -9.14
C ASP A 100 40.30 -38.33 -9.38
N GLY A 101 41.14 -38.60 -10.36
CA GLY A 101 41.16 -39.85 -11.11
C GLY A 101 42.23 -40.86 -10.72
N ASP A 102 42.51 -41.12 -9.44
CA ASP A 102 43.00 -42.43 -8.93
C ASP A 102 42.98 -42.49 -7.37
N ARG A 103 42.83 -43.70 -6.81
CA ARG A 103 43.02 -44.08 -5.39
C ARG A 103 42.20 -43.37 -4.29
N GLY A 104 41.03 -43.95 -4.01
CA GLY A 104 40.65 -44.34 -2.62
C GLY A 104 40.37 -43.27 -1.55
N SER A 105 40.56 -41.98 -1.83
CA SER A 105 40.19 -40.89 -0.90
C SER A 105 38.69 -40.54 -1.03
N LYS A 106 38.06 -40.14 0.09
CA LYS A 106 36.64 -39.68 0.11
C LYS A 106 36.50 -38.15 -0.06
N THR A 107 37.58 -37.46 -0.42
CA THR A 107 37.63 -36.00 -0.52
C THR A 107 38.03 -35.62 -1.95
N GLY A 108 37.04 -35.39 -2.80
CA GLY A 108 37.25 -34.82 -4.13
C GLY A 108 37.47 -33.30 -4.04
N GLU A 109 38.51 -32.78 -4.67
CA GLU A 109 38.84 -31.36 -4.61
C GLU A 109 37.94 -30.53 -5.55
N MET A 110 37.21 -29.57 -4.99
CA MET A 110 36.27 -28.75 -5.76
C MET A 110 36.97 -27.49 -6.31
N LEU A 111 37.54 -27.62 -7.52
CA LEU A 111 38.23 -26.54 -8.24
C LEU A 111 37.27 -25.43 -8.70
N ALA A 112 37.22 -24.34 -7.93
CA ALA A 112 36.44 -23.15 -8.24
C ALA A 112 37.15 -22.27 -9.30
N ASN A 113 37.04 -22.63 -10.58
CA ASN A 113 37.47 -21.79 -11.70
C ASN A 113 36.51 -20.60 -11.92
N ALA A 114 36.65 -19.57 -11.08
CA ALA A 114 35.85 -18.35 -11.15
C ALA A 114 36.24 -17.47 -12.35
N LYS A 115 35.73 -17.79 -13.55
CA LYS A 115 35.86 -16.94 -14.74
C LYS A 115 34.86 -15.77 -14.69
N VAL A 116 35.09 -14.83 -13.77
CA VAL A 116 34.31 -13.60 -13.63
C VAL A 116 34.74 -12.60 -14.71
N GLY A 117 33.90 -12.39 -15.71
CA GLY A 117 34.16 -11.36 -16.73
C GLY A 117 33.98 -9.96 -16.16
N GLY A 118 35.08 -9.25 -15.86
CA GLY A 118 35.09 -7.80 -15.63
C GLY A 118 35.72 -7.31 -14.33
N LEU A 119 35.84 -8.15 -13.29
CA LEU A 119 36.39 -7.73 -11.99
C LEU A 119 37.88 -8.07 -11.86
N ARG A 120 38.71 -7.05 -11.57
CA ARG A 120 40.10 -7.21 -11.11
C ARG A 120 40.11 -7.10 -9.59
N PHE A 121 40.55 -8.16 -8.91
CA PHE A 121 40.88 -8.10 -7.49
C PHE A 121 42.29 -7.54 -7.32
N THR A 122 42.50 -6.72 -6.29
CA THR A 122 43.77 -6.03 -6.03
C THR A 122 44.76 -6.87 -5.22
N ASP A 123 44.31 -7.87 -4.47
CA ASP A 123 45.15 -8.93 -3.91
C ASP A 123 44.46 -10.31 -3.91
N ASP A 124 45.20 -11.36 -3.53
CA ASP A 124 44.69 -12.74 -3.42
C ASP A 124 43.88 -12.99 -2.13
N ALA A 125 44.03 -12.18 -1.09
CA ALA A 125 43.33 -12.34 0.19
C ALA A 125 41.85 -11.95 0.07
N ASP A 126 41.52 -10.91 -0.69
CA ASP A 126 40.12 -10.57 -1.00
C ASP A 126 39.46 -11.62 -1.90
N ARG A 127 40.24 -12.25 -2.80
CA ARG A 127 39.76 -13.43 -3.56
C ARG A 127 39.47 -14.61 -2.64
N GLU A 128 40.34 -14.91 -1.67
CA GLU A 128 40.10 -15.95 -0.68
C GLU A 128 38.90 -15.65 0.23
N ARG A 129 38.73 -14.40 0.68
CA ARG A 129 37.59 -13.97 1.50
C ARG A 129 36.27 -14.20 0.77
N LEU A 130 36.18 -13.81 -0.51
CA LEU A 130 35.00 -14.04 -1.34
C LEU A 130 34.71 -15.54 -1.51
N VAL A 131 35.73 -16.35 -1.81
CA VAL A 131 35.59 -17.82 -1.93
C VAL A 131 35.15 -18.46 -0.60
N ARG A 132 35.68 -17.99 0.54
CA ARG A 132 35.30 -18.48 1.88
C ARG A 132 33.86 -18.09 2.23
N ALA A 133 33.43 -16.87 1.93
CA ALA A 133 32.05 -16.41 2.10
C ALA A 133 31.06 -17.23 1.26
N ILE A 134 31.41 -17.53 0.00
CA ILE A 134 30.58 -18.38 -0.89
C ILE A 134 30.47 -19.82 -0.36
N ARG A 135 31.57 -20.40 0.17
CA ARG A 135 31.52 -21.75 0.81
C ARG A 135 30.60 -21.78 2.03
N LEU A 136 30.64 -20.74 2.87
CA LEU A 136 29.76 -20.58 4.03
C LEU A 136 28.28 -20.40 3.62
N ALA A 137 27.99 -19.52 2.65
CA ALA A 137 26.64 -19.30 2.14
C ALA A 137 26.03 -20.55 1.48
N ALA A 138 26.87 -21.43 0.92
CA ALA A 138 26.47 -22.73 0.36
C ALA A 138 26.23 -23.83 1.42
N GLY A 139 26.42 -23.54 2.72
CA GLY A 139 26.22 -24.51 3.80
C GLY A 139 27.27 -25.63 3.87
N LEU A 140 28.44 -25.43 3.26
CA LEU A 140 29.51 -26.43 3.19
C LEU A 140 30.45 -26.29 4.40
N THR A 141 30.11 -26.97 5.49
CA THR A 141 30.97 -27.13 6.69
C THR A 141 31.47 -28.57 6.82
N GLU A 142 32.70 -28.75 7.30
CA GLU A 142 33.20 -30.09 7.67
C GLU A 142 32.39 -30.70 8.83
N PRO A 143 32.27 -32.04 8.89
CA PRO A 143 31.46 -32.70 9.91
C PRO A 143 32.18 -32.66 11.27
N GLY A 144 31.79 -31.73 12.14
CA GLY A 144 32.25 -31.71 13.53
C GLY A 144 31.99 -30.43 14.35
N ALA A 145 31.75 -29.27 13.72
CA ALA A 145 31.61 -28.00 14.44
C ALA A 145 30.18 -27.77 14.97
N SER A 146 29.97 -27.92 16.28
CA SER A 146 28.75 -27.48 16.96
C SER A 146 28.95 -26.13 17.66
N THR A 147 27.90 -25.30 17.63
CA THR A 147 27.73 -24.14 18.53
C THR A 147 28.75 -23.00 18.38
N THR A 148 28.50 -22.05 17.46
CA THR A 148 28.61 -20.58 17.65
C THR A 148 28.22 -19.89 16.34
N THR A 149 26.95 -19.49 16.21
CA THR A 149 26.44 -18.82 14.98
C THR A 149 25.78 -17.46 15.26
N ALA A 150 25.83 -16.98 16.51
CA ALA A 150 25.19 -15.73 16.92
C ALA A 150 26.13 -14.51 16.99
N THR A 151 27.45 -14.72 17.08
CA THR A 151 28.40 -13.63 17.37
C THR A 151 29.03 -13.01 16.10
N LEU A 152 29.17 -13.78 15.02
CA LEU A 152 29.89 -13.35 13.82
C LEU A 152 29.12 -12.34 12.94
N GLY A 153 27.82 -12.16 13.17
CA GLY A 153 27.00 -11.20 12.42
C GLY A 153 27.27 -9.73 12.75
N MET A 154 27.81 -9.44 13.95
CA MET A 154 28.08 -8.06 14.40
C MET A 154 29.47 -7.55 13.97
N GLU A 155 30.46 -8.43 13.87
CA GLU A 155 31.84 -8.04 13.47
C GLU A 155 31.93 -7.65 11.98
N ILE A 156 31.09 -8.24 11.12
CA ILE A 156 31.02 -7.90 9.68
C ILE A 156 30.44 -6.49 9.47
N ALA A 157 29.53 -6.03 10.33
CA ALA A 157 29.01 -4.66 10.28
C ALA A 157 30.05 -3.63 10.78
N ALA A 158 30.76 -3.95 11.86
CA ALA A 158 31.80 -3.07 12.41
C ALA A 158 32.99 -2.86 11.45
N ALA A 159 33.30 -3.83 10.59
CA ALA A 159 34.33 -3.71 9.57
C ALA A 159 33.95 -2.85 8.36
N PHE A 160 32.66 -2.56 8.15
CA PHE A 160 32.15 -1.79 6.99
C PHE A 160 31.85 -0.31 7.31
N PHE A 161 31.56 0.02 8.57
CA PHE A 161 31.10 1.35 8.98
C PHE A 161 31.92 1.88 10.16
N GLY A 162 33.15 2.33 9.87
CA GLY A 162 34.03 2.91 10.89
C GLY A 162 33.39 4.14 11.55
N VAL A 163 33.00 4.00 12.82
CA VAL A 163 32.43 5.05 13.66
C VAL A 163 33.24 5.10 14.95
N ASP A 164 33.77 6.28 15.26
CA ASP A 164 34.54 6.58 16.47
C ASP A 164 33.61 7.09 17.59
N GLU A 165 33.92 6.76 18.85
CA GLU A 165 33.00 6.94 19.99
C GLU A 165 33.49 8.06 20.93
N GLN A 166 32.75 9.18 21.02
CA GLN A 166 32.95 10.17 22.09
C GLN A 166 31.65 10.62 22.78
N ARG A 167 31.79 10.94 24.09
CA ARG A 167 30.72 11.21 25.07
C ARG A 167 30.76 12.66 25.61
N PRO A 168 29.72 13.14 26.34
CA PRO A 168 29.18 14.50 26.14
C PRO A 168 29.51 15.55 27.23
N GLY A 169 29.13 16.81 26.97
CA GLY A 169 29.18 17.96 27.90
C GLY A 169 27.85 18.75 28.01
N THR A 170 27.75 19.65 29.00
CA THR A 170 26.47 20.25 29.50
C THR A 170 26.66 21.75 29.88
N ALA A 171 25.68 22.60 30.26
CA ALA A 171 24.22 22.49 30.51
C ALA A 171 23.53 23.90 30.56
N THR A 172 22.18 23.95 30.54
CA THR A 172 21.29 25.04 31.09
C THR A 172 21.34 26.46 30.43
N ARG A 173 20.40 27.43 30.55
CA ARG A 173 19.14 27.65 31.33
C ARG A 173 18.29 28.84 30.75
N ARG A 174 16.93 28.83 30.86
CA ARG A 174 15.94 29.94 31.15
C ARG A 174 15.99 31.31 30.37
N THR A 175 14.95 32.16 30.22
CA THR A 175 13.64 32.38 30.93
C THR A 175 12.62 33.21 30.08
N GLU A 176 11.32 32.94 30.27
CA GLU A 176 10.11 33.83 30.36
C GLU A 176 9.92 35.16 29.56
N GLY A 177 8.67 35.41 29.07
CA GLY A 177 8.16 36.76 28.76
C GLY A 177 6.94 36.90 27.81
N THR A 178 5.75 37.21 28.36
CA THR A 178 4.48 37.62 27.68
C THR A 178 3.69 38.49 28.71
N PRO A 179 2.66 39.33 28.41
CA PRO A 179 1.85 39.43 27.18
C PRO A 179 1.44 40.87 26.71
N ALA A 180 0.66 40.97 25.62
CA ALA A 180 -0.67 41.64 25.55
C ALA A 180 -1.09 41.99 24.11
N GLU A 181 -2.37 41.82 23.80
CA GLU A 181 -3.05 42.23 22.56
C GLU A 181 -3.80 43.58 22.80
N PRO A 182 -4.26 44.33 21.77
CA PRO A 182 -5.64 44.08 21.31
C PRO A 182 -6.00 44.43 19.85
N ALA A 183 -7.18 43.89 19.46
CA ALA A 183 -8.15 44.42 18.50
C ALA A 183 -7.90 44.29 16.98
N ALA A 184 -8.94 43.84 16.28
CA ALA A 184 -8.92 43.54 14.84
C ALA A 184 -10.18 44.10 14.14
N SER A 185 -10.03 44.61 12.91
CA SER A 185 -11.13 44.65 11.90
C SER A 185 -10.72 45.03 10.45
N THR A 186 -9.50 44.71 9.95
CA THR A 186 -9.11 45.11 8.57
C THR A 186 -8.19 44.13 7.80
N SER A 187 -8.06 42.86 8.19
CA SER A 187 -6.85 42.07 7.89
C SER A 187 -6.93 40.97 6.81
N ARG A 188 -8.04 40.75 6.09
CA ARG A 188 -8.12 39.59 5.15
C ARG A 188 -7.25 39.72 3.90
N ILE A 189 -7.28 40.86 3.21
CA ILE A 189 -6.41 41.10 2.02
C ILE A 189 -4.95 41.28 2.45
N SER A 190 -4.70 41.86 3.62
CA SER A 190 -3.35 42.09 4.14
C SER A 190 -2.64 40.82 4.61
N ARG A 191 -3.36 39.79 5.05
CA ARG A 191 -2.74 38.57 5.61
C ARG A 191 -1.97 37.76 4.59
N ASP A 192 -2.51 37.60 3.38
CA ASP A 192 -1.84 36.78 2.36
C ASP A 192 -0.61 37.51 1.81
N ALA A 193 -0.72 38.81 1.53
CA ALA A 193 0.42 39.68 1.19
C ALA A 193 1.50 39.73 2.29
N VAL A 194 1.10 39.79 3.58
CA VAL A 194 2.05 39.73 4.70
C VAL A 194 2.69 38.34 4.81
N ARG A 195 1.96 37.25 4.58
CA ARG A 195 2.49 35.88 4.61
C ARG A 195 3.46 35.61 3.47
N GLU A 196 3.18 36.13 2.28
CA GLU A 196 4.09 36.10 1.14
C GLU A 196 5.35 36.93 1.42
N THR A 197 5.19 38.16 1.94
CA THR A 197 6.31 39.04 2.33
C THR A 197 7.19 38.40 3.42
N LEU A 198 6.60 37.74 4.41
CA LEU A 198 7.33 37.02 5.46
C LEU A 198 8.05 35.77 4.92
N THR A 199 7.48 35.08 3.94
CA THR A 199 8.10 33.90 3.31
C THR A 199 9.28 34.32 2.44
N ALA A 200 9.10 35.34 1.59
CA ALA A 200 10.18 35.96 0.83
C ALA A 200 11.28 36.53 1.74
N GLY A 201 10.91 37.19 2.85
CA GLY A 201 11.84 37.71 3.85
C GLY A 201 12.66 36.60 4.53
N ARG A 202 12.04 35.47 4.88
CA ARG A 202 12.72 34.30 5.46
C ARG A 202 13.69 33.66 4.46
N ILE A 203 13.28 33.51 3.21
CA ILE A 203 14.12 32.99 2.11
C ILE A 203 15.33 33.92 1.88
N ALA A 204 15.10 35.23 1.79
CA ALA A 204 16.17 36.22 1.64
C ALA A 204 17.14 36.22 2.84
N ALA A 205 16.64 36.00 4.06
CA ALA A 205 17.47 35.84 5.25
C ALA A 205 18.34 34.57 5.19
N LEU A 206 17.81 33.43 4.73
CA LEU A 206 18.57 32.20 4.54
C LEU A 206 19.65 32.33 3.46
N ARG A 207 19.32 32.87 2.27
CA ARG A 207 20.32 33.20 1.22
C ARG A 207 21.37 34.21 1.68
N ARG A 208 21.10 35.01 2.71
CA ARG A 208 22.07 35.93 3.32
C ARG A 208 22.93 35.23 4.37
N ALA A 209 22.33 34.38 5.22
CA ALA A 209 23.06 33.58 6.19
C ALA A 209 24.05 32.61 5.50
N GLU A 210 23.61 31.92 4.46
CA GLU A 210 24.42 31.04 3.61
C GLU A 210 25.64 31.76 3.01
N ARG A 211 25.44 32.93 2.38
CA ARG A 211 26.54 33.73 1.83
C ARG A 211 27.48 34.31 2.88
N ILE A 212 26.98 34.67 4.06
CA ILE A 212 27.82 35.15 5.17
C ILE A 212 28.68 34.00 5.71
N ALA A 213 28.06 32.85 6.00
CA ALA A 213 28.75 31.65 6.48
C ALA A 213 29.81 31.15 5.49
N GLY A 214 29.49 31.07 4.20
CA GLY A 214 30.45 30.68 3.16
C GLY A 214 31.61 31.68 2.99
N ARG A 215 31.35 32.99 3.13
CA ARG A 215 32.42 34.01 3.13
C ARG A 215 33.31 33.92 4.37
N GLU A 216 32.77 33.45 5.47
CA GLU A 216 33.47 33.30 6.76
C GLU A 216 34.12 31.90 6.93
N GLY A 217 34.04 31.03 5.91
CA GLY A 217 34.62 29.69 5.92
C GLY A 217 33.91 28.71 6.87
N ASN A 218 32.66 29.01 7.25
CA ASN A 218 31.84 28.15 8.10
C ASN A 218 30.92 27.29 7.23
N ASP A 219 31.51 26.27 6.62
CA ASP A 219 30.83 25.40 5.65
C ASP A 219 29.64 24.65 6.24
N ASP A 220 29.69 24.26 7.52
CA ASP A 220 28.56 23.61 8.21
C ASP A 220 27.36 24.55 8.38
N ALA A 221 27.59 25.82 8.75
CA ALA A 221 26.53 26.81 8.83
C ALA A 221 25.98 27.18 7.45
N ALA A 222 26.83 27.24 6.42
CA ALA A 222 26.40 27.46 5.04
C ALA A 222 25.53 26.29 4.54
N LYS A 223 25.97 25.04 4.77
CA LYS A 223 25.24 23.81 4.44
C LYS A 223 23.91 23.70 5.21
N ALA A 224 23.86 24.08 6.48
CA ALA A 224 22.63 24.12 7.27
C ALA A 224 21.64 25.17 6.76
N ALA A 225 22.11 26.37 6.40
CA ALA A 225 21.28 27.42 5.80
C ALA A 225 20.73 27.00 4.43
N ARG A 226 21.58 26.38 3.60
CA ARG A 226 21.21 25.80 2.30
C ARG A 226 20.15 24.70 2.44
N ALA A 227 20.37 23.70 3.29
CA ALA A 227 19.40 22.63 3.53
C ALA A 227 18.06 23.15 4.09
N ALA A 228 18.08 24.23 4.88
CA ALA A 228 16.86 24.90 5.34
C ALA A 228 16.13 25.69 4.23
N ARG A 229 16.87 26.19 3.24
CA ARG A 229 16.37 26.88 2.05
C ARG A 229 15.77 25.91 1.04
N GLU A 230 16.46 24.79 0.77
CA GLU A 230 15.97 23.65 -0.03
C GLU A 230 14.65 23.09 0.53
N LYS A 231 14.55 22.92 1.86
CA LYS A 231 13.30 22.49 2.55
C LYS A 231 12.13 23.48 2.44
N LEU A 232 12.37 24.72 2.01
CA LEU A 232 11.34 25.73 1.75
C LEU A 232 11.01 25.87 0.25
N GLY A 233 11.57 25.01 -0.60
CA GLY A 233 11.32 25.02 -2.05
C GLY A 233 12.12 26.07 -2.82
N ASP A 234 13.04 26.79 -2.17
CA ASP A 234 13.91 27.77 -2.82
C ASP A 234 15.22 27.10 -3.27
N VAL A 235 15.21 26.50 -4.46
CA VAL A 235 16.38 25.81 -5.03
C VAL A 235 16.96 26.67 -6.17
N GLY A 236 18.26 26.96 -6.11
CA GLY A 236 18.97 27.65 -7.19
C GLY A 236 19.07 26.77 -8.43
N ALA A 237 19.11 27.36 -9.62
CA ALA A 237 19.22 26.59 -10.85
C ALA A 237 20.60 25.92 -11.00
N GLU A 238 21.63 26.50 -10.37
CA GLU A 238 22.95 25.92 -10.14
C GLU A 238 22.95 24.71 -9.19
N GLU A 239 21.82 24.44 -8.52
CA GLU A 239 21.63 23.35 -7.56
C GLU A 239 20.71 22.24 -8.09
N LEU A 240 20.14 22.42 -9.29
CA LEU A 240 19.34 21.40 -9.93
C LEU A 240 20.23 20.22 -10.37
N PRO A 241 19.72 18.97 -10.36
CA PRO A 241 20.46 17.80 -10.86
C PRO A 241 20.87 17.89 -12.34
N ILE A 242 20.29 18.84 -13.08
CA ILE A 242 20.58 19.14 -14.47
C ILE A 242 21.64 20.25 -14.51
N ARG A 243 22.85 19.91 -14.96
CA ARG A 243 23.96 20.88 -15.05
C ARG A 243 23.61 22.01 -16.01
N ASP A 244 24.03 23.22 -15.63
CA ASP A 244 23.91 24.44 -16.43
C ASP A 244 22.46 24.71 -16.91
N TYR A 245 21.46 24.36 -16.10
CA TYR A 245 20.02 24.45 -16.42
C TYR A 245 19.59 25.81 -16.98
N ASP A 246 20.14 26.91 -16.44
CA ASP A 246 19.89 28.29 -16.93
C ASP A 246 20.36 28.56 -18.36
N SER A 247 21.26 27.73 -18.88
CA SER A 247 21.82 27.81 -20.24
C SER A 247 21.19 26.83 -21.23
N LEU A 248 20.39 25.88 -20.75
CA LEU A 248 19.74 24.88 -21.60
C LEU A 248 18.56 25.47 -22.37
N SER A 249 18.38 25.02 -23.61
CA SER A 249 17.11 25.23 -24.30
C SER A 249 15.99 24.46 -23.59
N THR A 250 14.75 24.91 -23.72
CA THR A 250 13.60 24.20 -23.14
C THR A 250 13.50 22.74 -23.62
N GLN A 251 13.98 22.43 -24.82
CA GLN A 251 13.99 21.06 -25.34
C GLN A 251 15.11 20.21 -24.72
N ASP A 252 16.30 20.79 -24.49
CA ASP A 252 17.42 20.09 -23.85
C ASP A 252 17.16 19.88 -22.35
N ALA A 253 16.60 20.89 -21.66
CA ALA A 253 16.16 20.75 -20.27
C ALA A 253 15.12 19.62 -20.09
N ILE A 254 14.16 19.47 -21.02
CA ILE A 254 13.19 18.36 -21.02
C ILE A 254 13.86 17.02 -21.31
N LYS A 255 14.87 16.98 -22.18
CA LYS A 255 15.61 15.77 -22.53
C LYS A 255 16.48 15.29 -21.37
N ASP A 256 17.18 16.20 -20.70
CA ASP A 256 18.05 15.88 -19.57
C ASP A 256 17.24 15.55 -18.31
N ALA A 257 16.09 16.23 -18.09
CA ALA A 257 15.12 15.85 -17.06
C ALA A 257 14.57 14.43 -17.26
N LYS A 258 14.44 13.96 -18.51
CA LYS A 258 14.08 12.56 -18.84
C LYS A 258 15.25 11.58 -18.76
N GLY A 259 16.48 12.08 -18.72
CA GLY A 259 17.70 11.29 -18.53
C GLY A 259 18.02 10.99 -17.05
N LEU A 260 17.42 11.73 -16.12
CA LEU A 260 17.44 11.41 -14.69
C LEU A 260 16.68 10.09 -14.46
N GLY A 261 17.37 9.09 -13.92
CA GLY A 261 16.98 7.67 -13.94
C GLY A 261 15.84 7.28 -13.02
N SER A 262 14.65 7.88 -13.23
CA SER A 262 13.37 7.78 -12.49
C SER A 262 13.18 8.78 -11.35
N ALA A 263 11.90 9.04 -11.03
CA ALA A 263 11.47 9.83 -9.88
C ALA A 263 11.77 9.17 -8.51
N HIS A 264 12.45 8.01 -8.51
CA HIS A 264 12.70 7.22 -7.31
C HIS A 264 13.75 7.85 -6.39
N ASP A 265 14.54 8.82 -6.87
CA ASP A 265 15.52 9.60 -6.10
C ASP A 265 14.87 10.60 -5.10
N ARG A 266 13.53 10.70 -5.09
CA ARG A 266 12.76 11.38 -4.03
C ARG A 266 12.13 10.41 -3.02
N THR A 267 12.25 9.10 -3.25
CA THR A 267 11.84 8.08 -2.29
C THR A 267 13.00 7.85 -1.33
N VAL A 268 12.87 8.42 -0.13
CA VAL A 268 13.73 8.09 1.02
C VAL A 268 13.89 6.57 1.11
N ASP A 269 15.13 6.11 1.12
CA ASP A 269 15.52 4.71 1.23
C ASP A 269 14.85 4.07 2.47
N PRO A 270 14.08 2.97 2.33
CA PRO A 270 13.43 2.32 3.47
C PRO A 270 14.40 1.61 4.43
N SER A 271 15.72 1.66 4.20
CA SER A 271 16.74 0.99 5.00
C SER A 271 17.60 1.91 5.89
N SER A 272 17.44 3.24 5.84
CA SER A 272 18.32 4.20 6.54
C SER A 272 17.71 4.94 7.76
N ASP A 273 16.69 4.38 8.42
CA ASP A 273 16.00 5.02 9.55
C ASP A 273 16.28 4.30 10.89
N ALA A 274 17.37 4.66 11.57
CA ALA A 274 17.70 4.21 12.93
C ALA A 274 17.25 5.19 14.05
N ASP A 275 16.80 6.40 13.68
CA ASP A 275 16.36 7.43 14.61
C ASP A 275 14.86 7.33 14.89
N GLY A 276 14.50 7.05 16.14
CA GLY A 276 13.14 6.72 16.59
C GLY A 276 12.11 7.87 16.60
N ASN A 277 12.21 8.84 15.69
CA ASN A 277 11.23 9.90 15.54
C ASN A 277 10.09 9.40 14.64
N GLY A 278 9.06 8.80 15.25
CA GLY A 278 8.05 7.96 14.58
C GLY A 278 7.39 8.63 13.38
N ARG A 279 7.69 8.14 12.18
CA ARG A 279 7.12 8.61 10.92
C ARG A 279 5.59 8.46 10.95
N GLN A 280 4.90 9.56 10.66
CA GLN A 280 3.44 9.63 10.57
C GLN A 280 2.90 8.51 9.66
N PRO A 281 1.87 7.75 10.08
CA PRO A 281 1.28 6.71 9.24
C PRO A 281 0.55 7.34 8.05
N VAL A 282 0.82 6.82 6.86
CA VAL A 282 0.19 7.24 5.59
C VAL A 282 -0.72 6.12 5.10
N PHE A 283 -1.96 6.47 4.77
CA PHE A 283 -2.95 5.57 4.19
C PHE A 283 -3.10 5.85 2.69
N GLU A 284 -2.78 4.87 1.86
CA GLU A 284 -2.93 4.97 0.40
C GLU A 284 -4.39 4.71 0.01
N VAL A 285 -5.03 5.67 -0.66
CA VAL A 285 -6.41 5.55 -1.14
C VAL A 285 -6.42 5.70 -2.65
N HIS A 286 -6.83 4.66 -3.37
CA HIS A 286 -6.81 4.68 -4.84
C HIS A 286 -8.21 4.96 -5.38
N ILE A 287 -8.35 6.01 -6.18
CA ILE A 287 -9.63 6.42 -6.76
C ILE A 287 -9.82 5.76 -8.12
N LEU A 288 -10.89 4.98 -8.23
CA LEU A 288 -11.31 4.31 -9.45
C LEU A 288 -12.58 4.98 -9.99
N GLY A 289 -12.80 4.89 -11.29
CA GLY A 289 -14.06 5.30 -11.90
C GLY A 289 -13.88 5.85 -13.31
N PRO A 290 -14.91 5.76 -14.18
CA PRO A 290 -14.89 6.30 -15.53
C PRO A 290 -14.59 7.80 -15.62
N SER A 291 -14.44 8.31 -16.84
CA SER A 291 -14.53 9.77 -17.05
C SER A 291 -15.96 10.25 -16.74
N GLY A 292 -16.15 11.51 -16.34
CA GLY A 292 -17.46 12.04 -15.99
C GLY A 292 -18.03 11.63 -14.62
N SER A 293 -17.51 10.58 -13.97
CA SER A 293 -17.94 10.12 -12.63
C SER A 293 -17.67 11.10 -11.48
N GLY A 294 -17.03 12.24 -11.75
CA GLY A 294 -16.90 13.35 -10.81
C GLY A 294 -15.69 13.30 -9.87
N LYS A 295 -14.68 12.43 -10.10
CA LYS A 295 -13.48 12.26 -9.23
C LYS A 295 -12.86 13.59 -8.76
N THR A 296 -12.55 14.49 -9.69
CA THR A 296 -11.91 15.79 -9.40
C THR A 296 -12.81 16.72 -8.58
N VAL A 297 -14.11 16.75 -8.88
CA VAL A 297 -15.10 17.56 -8.15
C VAL A 297 -15.35 16.99 -6.76
N PHE A 298 -15.40 15.66 -6.62
CA PHE A 298 -15.45 14.97 -5.34
C PHE A 298 -14.25 15.33 -4.45
N LEU A 299 -13.03 15.24 -4.97
CA LEU A 299 -11.81 15.60 -4.23
C LEU A 299 -11.78 17.09 -3.83
N ALA A 300 -12.12 17.99 -4.75
CA ALA A 300 -12.18 19.42 -4.47
C ALA A 300 -13.21 19.73 -3.36
N SER A 301 -14.38 19.08 -3.41
CA SER A 301 -15.41 19.22 -2.39
C SER A 301 -15.05 18.55 -1.07
N LEU A 302 -14.36 17.39 -1.07
CA LEU A 302 -13.83 16.72 0.13
C LEU A 302 -12.81 17.63 0.84
N PHE A 303 -11.83 18.15 0.10
CA PHE A 303 -10.84 19.07 0.64
C PHE A 303 -11.52 20.35 1.14
N HIS A 304 -12.41 20.97 0.36
CA HIS A 304 -13.10 22.19 0.81
C HIS A 304 -14.01 21.96 2.03
N ARG A 305 -14.66 20.79 2.12
CA ARG A 305 -15.47 20.38 3.28
C ARG A 305 -14.63 20.29 4.55
N LEU A 306 -13.40 19.78 4.46
CA LEU A 306 -12.56 19.42 5.60
C LEU A 306 -11.34 20.34 5.86
N ARG A 307 -11.00 21.29 4.97
CA ARG A 307 -9.84 22.20 5.12
C ARG A 307 -9.98 23.22 6.26
N ILE A 308 -11.20 23.49 6.70
CA ILE A 308 -11.50 24.34 7.87
C ILE A 308 -12.11 23.46 8.95
N ARG A 309 -11.64 23.63 10.19
CA ARG A 309 -12.16 22.95 11.37
C ARG A 309 -13.67 23.19 11.53
N ARG A 310 -14.40 22.09 11.76
CA ARG A 310 -15.84 22.05 11.96
C ARG A 310 -16.19 21.75 13.42
N PRO A 311 -17.31 22.26 13.96
CA PRO A 311 -17.78 21.86 15.31
C PRO A 311 -18.06 20.36 15.41
N GLU A 312 -18.60 19.76 14.35
CA GLU A 312 -18.98 18.34 14.28
C GLU A 312 -17.79 17.38 14.08
N LEU A 313 -16.58 17.89 13.79
CA LEU A 313 -15.37 17.07 13.60
C LEU A 313 -14.27 17.43 14.62
N ALA A 314 -13.58 16.41 15.11
CA ALA A 314 -12.44 16.55 16.00
C ALA A 314 -11.22 17.10 15.22
N PHE A 315 -11.14 16.78 13.93
CA PHE A 315 -10.02 17.08 13.03
C PHE A 315 -10.39 18.00 11.86
N TYR A 316 -9.37 18.43 11.12
CA TYR A 316 -9.46 19.05 9.80
C TYR A 316 -8.31 18.55 8.91
N LEU A 317 -8.30 18.88 7.62
CA LEU A 317 -7.24 18.49 6.68
C LEU A 317 -6.33 19.67 6.32
N LYS A 318 -5.02 19.44 6.41
CA LYS A 318 -3.98 20.20 5.68
C LYS A 318 -3.65 19.46 4.38
N SER A 319 -3.06 20.16 3.43
CA SER A 319 -2.57 19.60 2.17
C SER A 319 -1.34 20.41 1.72
N ASP A 320 -0.56 19.87 0.80
CA ASP A 320 0.56 20.59 0.18
C ASP A 320 0.07 21.77 -0.70
N PHE A 321 1.00 22.64 -1.10
CA PHE A 321 0.66 23.86 -1.84
C PHE A 321 0.03 23.54 -3.20
N ASP A 322 0.59 22.58 -3.94
CA ASP A 322 0.14 22.24 -5.30
C ASP A 322 -1.26 21.61 -5.26
N SER A 323 -1.45 20.61 -4.39
CA SER A 323 -2.74 19.96 -4.12
C SER A 323 -3.79 20.97 -3.70
N SER A 324 -3.49 21.81 -2.70
CA SER A 324 -4.47 22.79 -2.20
C SER A 324 -4.78 23.89 -3.21
N SER A 325 -3.80 24.38 -3.97
CA SER A 325 -3.98 25.38 -5.02
C SER A 325 -4.90 24.86 -6.13
N TYR A 326 -4.60 23.66 -6.66
CA TYR A 326 -5.40 23.04 -7.70
C TYR A 326 -6.83 22.74 -7.24
N LEU A 327 -7.00 22.09 -6.08
CA LEU A 327 -8.32 21.72 -5.57
C LEU A 327 -9.17 22.95 -5.22
N ASN A 328 -8.55 24.05 -4.76
CA ASN A 328 -9.22 25.33 -4.59
C ASN A 328 -9.65 25.93 -5.94
N ALA A 329 -8.82 25.87 -6.99
CA ALA A 329 -9.17 26.36 -8.32
C ALA A 329 -10.35 25.58 -8.92
N VAL A 330 -10.34 24.24 -8.82
CA VAL A 330 -11.46 23.37 -9.23
C VAL A 330 -12.73 23.71 -8.44
N TYR A 331 -12.63 23.85 -7.11
CA TYR A 331 -13.79 24.21 -6.28
C TYR A 331 -14.37 25.58 -6.68
N ASN A 332 -13.52 26.58 -6.90
CA ASN A 332 -13.92 27.91 -7.34
C ASN A 332 -14.63 27.86 -8.70
N GLN A 333 -14.11 27.10 -9.68
CA GLN A 333 -14.76 26.90 -10.98
C GLN A 333 -16.12 26.19 -10.87
N VAL A 334 -16.27 25.27 -9.92
CA VAL A 334 -17.58 24.63 -9.66
C VAL A 334 -18.55 25.65 -9.06
N THR A 335 -18.12 26.50 -8.11
CA THR A 335 -18.97 27.54 -7.50
C THR A 335 -19.31 28.73 -8.39
N ASP A 336 -18.47 29.03 -9.38
CA ASP A 336 -18.75 30.06 -10.39
C ASP A 336 -19.99 29.65 -11.19
N LEU A 337 -21.06 30.45 -11.14
CA LEU A 337 -22.33 30.14 -11.78
C LEU A 337 -22.32 30.44 -13.29
N GLU A 338 -21.45 31.34 -13.74
CA GLU A 338 -21.31 31.72 -15.15
C GLU A 338 -20.29 30.81 -15.86
N GLY A 339 -19.29 30.31 -15.12
CA GLY A 339 -18.28 29.38 -15.61
C GLY A 339 -18.81 27.95 -15.87
N GLY A 340 -18.24 27.30 -16.89
CA GLY A 340 -18.50 25.89 -17.18
C GLY A 340 -17.92 24.92 -16.13
N TRP A 341 -18.32 23.65 -16.17
CA TRP A 341 -17.75 22.60 -15.33
C TRP A 341 -16.25 22.41 -15.58
N PRO A 342 -15.47 22.00 -14.57
CA PRO A 342 -14.05 21.70 -14.73
C PRO A 342 -13.84 20.57 -15.76
N PRO A 343 -12.80 20.66 -16.60
CA PRO A 343 -12.48 19.63 -17.59
C PRO A 343 -12.09 18.32 -16.89
N SER A 344 -12.24 17.20 -17.59
CA SER A 344 -11.78 15.90 -17.07
C SER A 344 -10.25 15.89 -16.90
N SER A 345 -9.79 15.53 -15.70
CA SER A 345 -8.36 15.43 -15.37
C SER A 345 -7.60 14.59 -16.40
N GLN A 346 -6.52 15.16 -16.93
CA GLN A 346 -5.56 14.46 -17.78
C GLN A 346 -4.37 14.01 -16.93
N GLY A 347 -3.92 12.77 -17.10
CA GLY A 347 -2.79 12.21 -16.34
C GLY A 347 -3.14 11.74 -14.92
N VAL A 348 -2.15 11.16 -14.25
CA VAL A 348 -2.23 10.65 -12.88
C VAL A 348 -1.86 11.76 -11.90
N HIS A 349 -2.64 11.93 -10.84
CA HIS A 349 -2.45 12.95 -9.82
C HIS A 349 -2.37 12.32 -8.42
N GLU A 350 -1.53 12.89 -7.57
CA GLU A 350 -1.40 12.52 -6.16
C GLU A 350 -1.83 13.68 -5.28
N TRP A 351 -2.73 13.41 -4.33
CA TRP A 351 -3.24 14.40 -3.39
C TRP A 351 -2.89 13.98 -1.96
N ASN A 352 -2.10 14.79 -1.27
CA ASN A 352 -1.69 14.50 0.10
C ASN A 352 -2.57 15.28 1.08
N PHE A 353 -3.20 14.57 2.03
CA PHE A 353 -4.02 15.16 3.06
C PHE A 353 -3.54 14.75 4.45
N THR A 354 -2.93 15.67 5.18
CA THR A 354 -2.56 15.46 6.58
C THR A 354 -3.75 15.77 7.48
N THR A 355 -4.16 14.82 8.32
CA THR A 355 -5.16 15.08 9.36
C THR A 355 -4.55 15.88 10.49
N VAL A 356 -5.32 16.82 11.04
CA VAL A 356 -4.87 17.68 12.14
C VAL A 356 -5.93 17.74 13.21
N VAL A 357 -5.56 17.37 14.43
CA VAL A 357 -6.42 17.38 15.62
C VAL A 357 -5.92 18.48 16.55
N GLN A 358 -6.70 19.54 16.72
CA GLN A 358 -6.34 20.67 17.58
C GLN A 358 -6.79 20.44 19.02
N SER A 359 -5.86 20.43 19.98
CA SER A 359 -6.19 20.48 21.40
C SER A 359 -6.15 21.92 21.93
N ALA A 360 -6.28 22.09 23.25
CA ALA A 360 -6.06 23.40 23.89
C ALA A 360 -4.56 23.75 24.02
N VAL A 361 -3.67 22.78 23.81
CA VAL A 361 -2.22 22.90 24.07
C VAL A 361 -1.40 22.87 22.77
N ASN A 362 -1.72 21.95 21.85
CA ASN A 362 -0.99 21.74 20.60
C ASN A 362 -1.92 21.27 19.47
N ASP A 363 -1.47 21.45 18.23
CA ASP A 363 -1.99 20.73 17.06
C ASP A 363 -1.23 19.42 16.91
N PHE A 364 -1.95 18.31 16.75
CA PHE A 364 -1.41 16.97 16.51
C PHE A 364 -1.67 16.54 15.06
N GLU A 365 -0.75 15.78 14.47
CA GLU A 365 -0.85 15.32 13.08
C GLU A 365 -0.80 13.78 13.03
N PRO A 366 -1.87 13.09 13.49
CA PRO A 366 -1.80 11.66 13.81
C PRO A 366 -1.67 10.72 12.61
N LEU A 367 -2.14 11.13 11.42
CA LEU A 367 -2.00 10.38 10.17
C LEU A 367 -2.15 11.28 8.94
N ALA A 368 -1.72 10.76 7.79
CA ALA A 368 -2.02 11.33 6.48
C ALA A 368 -2.74 10.32 5.57
N PHE A 369 -3.49 10.84 4.60
CA PHE A 369 -4.02 10.09 3.46
C PHE A 369 -3.32 10.54 2.19
N ARG A 370 -2.93 9.61 1.33
CA ARG A 370 -2.46 9.89 -0.02
C ARG A 370 -3.45 9.31 -1.02
N TYR A 371 -4.12 10.19 -1.75
CA TYR A 371 -5.06 9.80 -2.79
C TYR A 371 -4.37 9.72 -4.14
N LEU A 372 -4.44 8.57 -4.80
CA LEU A 372 -4.00 8.38 -6.17
C LEU A 372 -5.23 8.43 -7.10
N ASP A 373 -5.36 9.52 -7.87
CA ASP A 373 -6.38 9.67 -8.91
C ASP A 373 -5.74 9.40 -10.28
N TYR A 374 -6.34 8.52 -11.08
CA TYR A 374 -5.85 8.24 -12.42
C TYR A 374 -6.96 8.15 -13.47
N PRO A 375 -6.66 8.42 -14.75
CA PRO A 375 -7.63 8.26 -15.82
C PRO A 375 -7.91 6.76 -16.00
N GLY A 376 -9.19 6.36 -15.97
CA GLY A 376 -9.58 4.94 -16.02
C GLY A 376 -9.06 4.17 -17.25
N GLY A 377 -8.76 4.87 -18.34
CA GLY A 377 -8.17 4.30 -19.55
C GLY A 377 -6.68 3.93 -19.48
N VAL A 378 -5.95 4.31 -18.42
CA VAL A 378 -4.51 3.98 -18.28
C VAL A 378 -4.29 2.49 -18.07
N LEU A 379 -5.13 1.84 -17.27
CA LEU A 379 -4.97 0.42 -16.92
C LEU A 379 -5.63 -0.55 -17.92
N THR A 380 -6.47 -0.06 -18.82
CA THR A 380 -7.11 -0.87 -19.87
C THR A 380 -6.28 -1.02 -21.13
N ASN A 381 -5.17 -0.30 -21.27
CA ASN A 381 -4.39 -0.31 -22.49
C ASN A 381 -3.47 -1.55 -22.55
N PRO A 382 -3.73 -2.55 -23.41
CA PRO A 382 -2.95 -3.79 -23.43
C PRO A 382 -1.51 -3.59 -23.93
N ARG A 383 -1.21 -2.45 -24.59
CA ARG A 383 0.17 -2.10 -24.97
C ARG A 383 1.01 -1.62 -23.78
N ALA A 384 0.38 -1.32 -22.65
CA ALA A 384 1.02 -0.75 -21.48
C ALA A 384 1.61 -1.81 -20.52
N ALA A 385 1.40 -3.11 -20.78
CA ALA A 385 1.93 -4.20 -19.95
C ALA A 385 3.49 -4.28 -19.90
N GLN A 386 4.17 -3.69 -20.87
CA GLN A 386 5.64 -3.57 -20.91
C GLN A 386 6.15 -2.20 -20.41
N ASP A 387 5.25 -1.31 -19.98
CA ASP A 387 5.60 0.01 -19.48
C ASP A 387 5.88 -0.07 -17.96
N GLU A 388 7.09 0.33 -17.56
CA GLU A 388 7.51 0.33 -16.15
C GLU A 388 6.59 1.21 -15.28
N SER A 389 6.02 2.29 -15.82
CA SER A 389 5.08 3.15 -15.09
C SER A 389 3.77 2.43 -14.74
N VAL A 390 3.33 1.49 -15.58
CA VAL A 390 2.13 0.68 -15.37
C VAL A 390 2.41 -0.46 -14.41
N GLN A 391 3.60 -1.06 -14.47
CA GLN A 391 4.03 -2.04 -13.47
C GLN A 391 4.15 -1.40 -12.08
N ALA A 392 4.69 -0.17 -12.00
CA ALA A 392 4.71 0.62 -10.76
C ALA A 392 3.28 0.96 -10.27
N LEU A 393 2.36 1.33 -11.17
CA LEU A 393 0.96 1.58 -10.83
C LEU A 393 0.25 0.33 -10.28
N VAL A 394 0.46 -0.84 -10.91
CA VAL A 394 -0.05 -2.14 -10.43
C VAL A 394 0.55 -2.52 -9.07
N TRP A 395 1.84 -2.25 -8.85
CA TRP A 395 2.46 -2.46 -7.54
C TRP A 395 1.82 -1.57 -6.47
N ARG A 396 1.62 -0.28 -6.76
CA ARG A 396 0.93 0.64 -5.83
C ARG A 396 -0.51 0.21 -5.54
N LEU A 397 -1.25 -0.28 -6.53
CA LEU A 397 -2.61 -0.81 -6.32
C LEU A 397 -2.65 -1.97 -5.32
N ARG A 398 -1.59 -2.78 -5.22
CA ARG A 398 -1.45 -3.83 -4.20
C ARG A 398 -1.10 -3.29 -2.81
N ALA A 399 -0.53 -2.08 -2.73
CA ALA A 399 -0.20 -1.39 -1.49
C ALA A 399 -1.34 -0.47 -0.98
N ALA A 400 -2.43 -0.32 -1.73
CA ALA A 400 -3.58 0.50 -1.35
C ALA A 400 -4.17 0.08 0.01
N SER A 401 -4.32 1.02 0.93
CA SER A 401 -5.02 0.84 2.21
C SER A 401 -6.54 0.80 2.03
N ALA A 402 -7.08 1.45 1.00
CA ALA A 402 -8.47 1.30 0.55
C ALA A 402 -8.61 1.59 -0.95
N LEU A 403 -9.62 0.99 -1.59
CA LEU A 403 -10.07 1.37 -2.92
C LEU A 403 -11.36 2.17 -2.84
N LEU A 404 -11.42 3.27 -3.60
CA LEU A 404 -12.60 4.14 -3.70
C LEU A 404 -13.10 4.16 -5.15
N VAL A 405 -14.15 3.40 -5.46
CA VAL A 405 -14.77 3.34 -6.79
C VAL A 405 -15.90 4.37 -6.87
N LEU A 406 -15.81 5.32 -7.80
CA LEU A 406 -16.85 6.32 -8.03
C LEU A 406 -17.84 5.83 -9.10
N LEU A 407 -19.06 5.53 -8.66
CA LEU A 407 -20.21 5.20 -9.50
C LEU A 407 -20.93 6.50 -9.89
N ASP A 408 -21.15 6.71 -11.19
CA ASP A 408 -21.80 7.91 -11.69
C ASP A 408 -23.31 7.85 -11.44
N GLY A 409 -23.84 8.71 -10.56
CA GLY A 409 -25.27 8.75 -10.23
C GLY A 409 -26.19 8.93 -11.45
N GLN A 410 -25.75 9.61 -12.50
CA GLN A 410 -26.54 9.74 -13.72
C GLN A 410 -26.67 8.40 -14.47
N ALA A 411 -25.60 7.61 -14.49
CA ALA A 411 -25.63 6.24 -15.01
C ALA A 411 -26.42 5.30 -14.10
N MET A 412 -26.42 5.53 -12.78
CA MET A 412 -27.24 4.77 -11.82
C MET A 412 -28.74 5.07 -11.99
N VAL A 413 -29.14 6.32 -12.26
CA VAL A 413 -30.52 6.66 -12.64
C VAL A 413 -30.91 5.91 -13.92
N ALA A 414 -30.07 5.96 -14.96
CA ALA A 414 -30.31 5.21 -16.20
C ALA A 414 -30.45 3.69 -15.96
N LEU A 415 -29.62 3.11 -15.07
CA LEU A 415 -29.67 1.69 -14.71
C LEU A 415 -30.96 1.29 -13.97
N LEU A 416 -31.46 2.18 -13.09
CA LEU A 416 -32.73 2.01 -12.36
C LEU A 416 -33.96 2.20 -13.26
N GLU A 417 -33.88 3.08 -14.25
CA GLU A 417 -34.94 3.34 -15.23
C GLU A 417 -34.99 2.30 -16.37
N GLY A 418 -34.02 1.38 -16.43
CA GLY A 418 -33.91 0.37 -17.50
C GLY A 418 -33.40 0.93 -18.84
N ASP A 419 -32.80 2.11 -18.84
CA ASP A 419 -32.22 2.74 -20.02
C ASP A 419 -30.94 1.99 -20.46
N PRO A 420 -30.78 1.65 -21.76
CA PRO A 420 -29.59 0.97 -22.29
C PRO A 420 -28.24 1.63 -21.94
N ARG A 421 -28.22 2.95 -21.65
CA ARG A 421 -27.03 3.68 -21.17
C ARG A 421 -26.55 3.15 -19.83
N GLY A 422 -27.45 2.79 -18.91
CA GLY A 422 -27.10 2.21 -17.61
C GLY A 422 -26.46 0.83 -17.74
N ALA A 423 -27.06 -0.05 -18.56
CA ALA A 423 -26.49 -1.36 -18.85
C ALA A 423 -25.12 -1.26 -19.56
N ARG A 424 -24.96 -0.30 -20.49
CA ARG A 424 -23.67 -0.02 -21.14
C ARG A 424 -22.61 0.47 -20.15
N TYR A 425 -22.98 1.33 -19.20
CA TYR A 425 -22.06 1.80 -18.16
C TYR A 425 -21.51 0.63 -17.33
N MET A 426 -22.38 -0.27 -16.88
CA MET A 426 -21.99 -1.46 -16.09
C MET A 426 -21.11 -2.44 -16.87
N SER A 427 -21.39 -2.65 -18.16
CA SER A 427 -20.73 -3.66 -19.00
C SER A 427 -19.44 -3.20 -19.71
N PHE A 428 -19.24 -1.88 -19.90
CA PHE A 428 -18.07 -1.36 -20.62
C PHE A 428 -17.26 -0.32 -19.84
N GLU A 429 -17.91 0.62 -19.16
CA GLU A 429 -17.21 1.75 -18.55
C GLU A 429 -16.68 1.39 -17.15
N LEU A 430 -17.48 0.67 -16.36
CA LEU A 430 -17.12 0.30 -15.00
C LEU A 430 -16.20 -0.93 -14.93
N THR A 431 -16.23 -1.81 -15.95
CA THR A 431 -15.55 -3.13 -16.00
C THR A 431 -14.11 -3.08 -15.48
N SER A 432 -13.30 -2.14 -15.97
CA SER A 432 -11.90 -1.99 -15.57
C SER A 432 -11.73 -1.65 -14.09
N SER A 433 -12.64 -0.85 -13.55
CA SER A 433 -12.66 -0.52 -12.12
C SER A 433 -13.05 -1.75 -11.28
N LEU A 434 -13.94 -2.60 -11.79
CA LEU A 434 -14.32 -3.86 -11.14
C LEU A 434 -13.19 -4.91 -11.21
N GLU A 435 -12.46 -5.01 -12.32
CA GLU A 435 -11.29 -5.90 -12.44
C GLU A 435 -10.18 -5.52 -11.45
N ILE A 436 -9.88 -4.23 -11.32
CA ILE A 436 -8.93 -3.70 -10.33
C ILE A 436 -9.46 -3.94 -8.91
N ALA A 437 -10.76 -3.71 -8.69
CA ALA A 437 -11.39 -3.99 -7.42
C ALA A 437 -11.24 -5.47 -7.05
N GLN A 438 -11.54 -6.41 -7.96
CA GLN A 438 -11.40 -7.86 -7.76
C GLN A 438 -9.99 -8.23 -7.28
N GLN A 439 -8.95 -7.67 -7.89
CA GLN A 439 -7.54 -8.02 -7.61
C GLN A 439 -7.01 -7.49 -6.27
N SER A 440 -7.66 -6.49 -5.64
CA SER A 440 -7.21 -5.95 -4.36
C SER A 440 -7.51 -6.88 -3.18
N ARG A 441 -7.01 -6.55 -1.98
CA ARG A 441 -7.40 -7.23 -0.73
C ARG A 441 -7.89 -6.29 0.38
N CYS A 442 -7.71 -4.99 0.19
CA CYS A 442 -8.12 -3.94 1.11
C CYS A 442 -9.63 -3.63 1.03
N PRO A 443 -10.18 -2.85 1.99
CA PRO A 443 -11.54 -2.34 1.95
C PRO A 443 -11.90 -1.65 0.64
N LEU A 444 -13.17 -1.79 0.24
CA LEU A 444 -13.69 -1.33 -1.04
C LEU A 444 -14.91 -0.44 -0.82
N HIS A 445 -14.81 0.82 -1.25
CA HIS A 445 -15.86 1.82 -1.09
C HIS A 445 -16.42 2.24 -2.45
N PHE A 446 -17.66 1.87 -2.74
CA PHE A 446 -18.41 2.37 -3.88
C PHE A 446 -19.08 3.70 -3.50
N ALA A 447 -18.49 4.83 -3.89
CA ALA A 447 -19.12 6.14 -3.74
C ALA A 447 -20.02 6.44 -4.93
N ILE A 448 -21.33 6.50 -4.70
CA ILE A 448 -22.31 6.91 -5.70
C ILE A 448 -22.26 8.44 -5.76
N THR A 449 -21.58 8.99 -6.74
CA THR A 449 -21.50 10.44 -6.95
C THR A 449 -22.78 10.96 -7.59
N LYS A 450 -22.98 12.29 -7.60
CA LYS A 450 -24.22 12.93 -8.11
C LYS A 450 -25.48 12.37 -7.43
N TRP A 451 -25.39 11.96 -6.16
CA TRP A 451 -26.52 11.38 -5.41
C TRP A 451 -27.74 12.32 -5.33
N ASP A 452 -27.53 13.61 -5.52
CA ASP A 452 -28.56 14.62 -5.75
C ASP A 452 -29.54 14.30 -6.89
N LEU A 453 -29.13 13.55 -7.91
CA LEU A 453 -30.01 13.08 -8.99
C LEU A 453 -30.91 11.89 -8.58
N LEU A 454 -30.53 11.15 -7.53
CA LEU A 454 -31.26 9.99 -7.02
C LEU A 454 -32.11 10.33 -5.79
N HIS A 455 -31.66 11.29 -4.98
CA HIS A 455 -32.31 11.67 -3.73
C HIS A 455 -33.77 12.08 -3.95
N GLY A 456 -34.67 11.55 -3.11
CA GLY A 456 -36.12 11.76 -3.24
C GLY A 456 -36.80 10.96 -4.35
N ARG A 457 -36.05 10.37 -5.30
CA ARG A 457 -36.56 9.50 -6.37
C ARG A 457 -36.32 8.01 -6.09
N TYR A 458 -35.15 7.69 -5.54
CA TYR A 458 -34.70 6.33 -5.25
C TYR A 458 -34.04 6.25 -3.86
N THR A 459 -34.16 5.08 -3.23
CA THR A 459 -33.45 4.77 -1.98
C THR A 459 -32.10 4.10 -2.27
N LEU A 460 -31.20 4.12 -1.27
CA LEU A 460 -29.93 3.40 -1.36
C LEU A 460 -30.14 1.88 -1.48
N GLU A 461 -31.21 1.36 -0.87
CA GLU A 461 -31.63 -0.04 -0.95
C GLU A 461 -32.04 -0.43 -2.38
N GLN A 462 -32.90 0.36 -3.04
CA GLN A 462 -33.29 0.10 -4.43
C GLN A 462 -32.08 0.08 -5.38
N LEU A 463 -31.09 0.97 -5.16
CA LEU A 463 -29.86 0.96 -5.95
C LEU A 463 -28.95 -0.23 -5.61
N ARG A 464 -28.79 -0.59 -4.32
CA ARG A 464 -28.07 -1.80 -3.90
C ARG A 464 -28.64 -3.03 -4.62
N ASP A 465 -29.95 -3.21 -4.55
CA ASP A 465 -30.62 -4.40 -5.09
C ASP A 465 -30.53 -4.42 -6.61
N ARG A 466 -30.62 -3.26 -7.27
CA ARG A 466 -30.41 -3.14 -8.72
C ARG A 466 -28.97 -3.45 -9.14
N LEU A 467 -27.97 -3.05 -8.35
CA LEU A 467 -26.56 -3.36 -8.60
C LEU A 467 -26.24 -4.83 -8.37
N LEU A 468 -26.80 -5.45 -7.32
CA LEU A 468 -26.67 -6.89 -7.04
C LEU A 468 -27.44 -7.78 -8.03
N ALA A 469 -28.29 -7.20 -8.89
CA ALA A 469 -28.90 -7.88 -10.02
C ALA A 469 -28.04 -7.85 -11.31
N GLU A 470 -26.86 -7.22 -11.30
CA GLU A 470 -25.88 -7.29 -12.40
C GLU A 470 -24.81 -8.34 -12.07
N ASP A 471 -24.74 -9.43 -12.84
CA ASP A 471 -23.88 -10.61 -12.59
C ASP A 471 -22.43 -10.23 -12.21
N ASN A 472 -21.76 -9.41 -13.02
CA ASN A 472 -20.37 -8.98 -12.77
C ASN A 472 -20.17 -8.25 -11.44
N PHE A 473 -21.19 -7.53 -10.97
CA PHE A 473 -21.13 -6.81 -9.69
C PHE A 473 -21.43 -7.77 -8.54
N ALA A 474 -22.46 -8.62 -8.67
CA ALA A 474 -22.80 -9.64 -7.70
C ALA A 474 -21.63 -10.61 -7.45
N ASP A 475 -21.01 -11.11 -8.52
CA ASP A 475 -19.86 -12.02 -8.48
C ASP A 475 -18.64 -11.37 -7.78
N LEU A 476 -18.36 -10.09 -8.06
CA LEU A 476 -17.32 -9.32 -7.36
C LEU A 476 -17.60 -9.25 -5.85
N ILE A 477 -18.83 -8.91 -5.45
CA ILE A 477 -19.20 -8.81 -4.03
C ILE A 477 -19.10 -10.18 -3.34
N ALA A 478 -19.60 -11.24 -3.98
CA ALA A 478 -19.57 -12.60 -3.45
C ALA A 478 -18.14 -13.14 -3.31
N ALA A 479 -17.33 -13.05 -4.37
CA ALA A 479 -15.93 -13.46 -4.35
C ALA A 479 -15.13 -12.69 -3.30
N LYS A 480 -15.38 -11.37 -3.15
CA LYS A 480 -14.73 -10.56 -2.13
C LYS A 480 -15.10 -10.97 -0.71
N ALA A 481 -16.39 -11.17 -0.43
CA ALA A 481 -16.86 -11.61 0.88
C ALA A 481 -16.32 -13.01 1.26
N GLN A 482 -16.00 -13.84 0.26
CA GLN A 482 -15.37 -15.16 0.45
C GLN A 482 -13.84 -15.08 0.64
N ASP A 483 -13.15 -14.27 -0.17
CA ASP A 483 -11.68 -14.25 -0.26
C ASP A 483 -10.99 -13.29 0.73
N THR A 484 -11.70 -12.27 1.25
CA THR A 484 -11.13 -11.28 2.18
C THR A 484 -12.12 -10.86 3.27
N PRO A 485 -11.68 -10.67 4.53
CA PRO A 485 -12.52 -10.10 5.59
C PRO A 485 -12.73 -8.58 5.46
N ALA A 486 -12.33 -7.97 4.34
CA ALA A 486 -12.42 -6.53 4.12
C ALA A 486 -13.86 -6.05 3.92
N THR A 487 -14.19 -4.91 4.54
CA THR A 487 -15.50 -4.27 4.42
C THR A 487 -15.72 -3.73 3.02
N ILE A 488 -16.93 -3.94 2.49
CA ILE A 488 -17.39 -3.38 1.21
C ILE A 488 -18.57 -2.44 1.49
N ARG A 489 -18.44 -1.18 1.06
CA ARG A 489 -19.43 -0.12 1.33
C ARG A 489 -20.04 0.44 0.07
N LEU A 490 -21.29 0.87 0.16
CA LEU A 490 -22.02 1.65 -0.83
C LEU A 490 -22.41 3.01 -0.20
N LEU A 491 -21.77 4.09 -0.63
CA LEU A 491 -21.83 5.41 0.01
C LEU A 491 -22.47 6.45 -0.93
N PRO A 492 -23.67 6.97 -0.63
CA PRO A 492 -24.30 8.03 -1.40
C PRO A 492 -23.63 9.38 -1.15
N VAL A 493 -23.08 10.01 -2.19
CA VAL A 493 -22.32 11.26 -2.11
C VAL A 493 -22.83 12.28 -3.13
N SER A 494 -23.08 13.51 -2.67
CA SER A 494 -23.23 14.68 -3.55
C SER A 494 -22.09 15.66 -3.28
N ALA A 495 -21.21 15.82 -4.26
CA ALA A 495 -20.08 16.75 -4.15
C ALA A 495 -20.52 18.22 -4.19
N VAL A 496 -21.67 18.52 -4.81
CA VAL A 496 -22.19 19.89 -4.97
C VAL A 496 -23.39 20.20 -4.07
N GLY A 497 -24.15 19.19 -3.66
CA GLY A 497 -25.36 19.33 -2.86
C GLY A 497 -26.65 19.27 -3.66
N TYR A 498 -27.74 19.00 -2.95
CA TYR A 498 -29.09 18.94 -3.52
C TYR A 498 -29.50 20.27 -4.17
N GLY A 499 -30.05 20.18 -5.39
CA GLY A 499 -30.54 21.33 -6.13
C GLY A 499 -29.47 22.29 -6.67
N PHE A 500 -28.17 22.01 -6.52
CA PHE A 500 -27.10 22.84 -7.09
C PHE A 500 -26.99 22.72 -8.62
N ALA A 501 -27.21 21.52 -9.14
CA ALA A 501 -27.18 21.22 -10.54
C ALA A 501 -28.34 20.31 -10.93
N ASP A 502 -28.91 20.55 -12.10
CA ASP A 502 -29.97 19.74 -12.69
C ASP A 502 -29.47 19.13 -14.01
N SER A 503 -30.03 17.98 -14.40
CA SER A 503 -29.73 17.38 -15.71
C SER A 503 -30.72 17.89 -16.77
N ASP A 504 -30.19 18.26 -17.93
CA ASP A 504 -31.01 18.61 -19.10
C ASP A 504 -31.44 17.36 -19.91
N ALA A 505 -32.31 17.56 -20.90
CA ALA A 505 -32.85 16.48 -21.73
C ALA A 505 -31.79 15.75 -22.60
N THR A 506 -30.60 16.32 -22.78
CA THR A 506 -29.46 15.68 -23.46
C THR A 506 -28.54 14.92 -22.50
N GLY A 507 -28.78 15.04 -21.19
CA GLY A 507 -27.90 14.54 -20.15
C GLY A 507 -26.75 15.48 -19.79
N GLY A 508 -26.74 16.72 -20.29
CA GLY A 508 -25.86 17.76 -19.76
C GLY A 508 -26.23 18.11 -18.32
N MET A 509 -25.30 18.73 -17.60
CA MET A 509 -25.52 19.24 -16.25
C MET A 509 -25.46 20.76 -16.27
N HIS A 510 -26.51 21.43 -15.80
CA HIS A 510 -26.56 22.89 -15.69
C HIS A 510 -26.60 23.33 -14.22
N LYS A 511 -25.91 24.43 -13.90
CA LYS A 511 -25.89 25.01 -12.55
C LYS A 511 -27.18 25.81 -12.35
N THR A 512 -27.88 25.59 -11.25
CA THR A 512 -29.20 26.20 -10.98
C THR A 512 -29.11 27.59 -10.32
N GLY A 513 -27.93 27.96 -9.83
CA GLY A 513 -27.71 29.14 -8.99
C GLY A 513 -27.87 28.91 -7.49
N GLN A 514 -28.22 27.71 -7.05
CA GLN A 514 -28.26 27.39 -5.61
C GLN A 514 -26.84 27.35 -4.99
N ALA A 515 -26.76 27.51 -3.67
CA ALA A 515 -25.48 27.49 -2.95
C ALA A 515 -24.91 26.07 -2.83
N LEU A 516 -23.63 25.90 -3.13
CA LEU A 516 -22.91 24.62 -3.05
C LEU A 516 -22.89 24.11 -1.59
N ARG A 517 -23.47 22.93 -1.34
CA ARG A 517 -23.65 22.31 -0.03
C ARG A 517 -23.35 20.80 -0.10
N PRO A 518 -22.07 20.38 -0.06
CA PRO A 518 -21.72 18.97 -0.22
C PRO A 518 -22.39 18.10 0.84
N VAL A 519 -22.87 16.93 0.43
CA VAL A 519 -23.53 15.93 1.27
C VAL A 519 -22.72 14.65 1.26
N ASN A 520 -22.39 14.14 2.45
CA ASN A 520 -21.66 12.88 2.67
C ASN A 520 -20.28 12.78 2.03
N VAL A 521 -19.71 13.88 1.53
CA VAL A 521 -18.43 13.89 0.80
C VAL A 521 -17.27 13.40 1.67
N GLU A 522 -17.36 13.59 2.98
CA GLU A 522 -16.41 13.08 3.97
C GLU A 522 -16.51 11.56 4.24
N LEU A 523 -17.66 10.90 3.98
CA LEU A 523 -17.89 9.51 4.39
C LEU A 523 -16.88 8.51 3.80
N PRO A 524 -16.46 8.61 2.52
CA PRO A 524 -15.43 7.71 1.99
C PRO A 524 -14.11 7.81 2.76
N LEU A 525 -13.64 9.03 3.06
CA LEU A 525 -12.41 9.24 3.84
C LEU A 525 -12.55 8.73 5.28
N LEU A 526 -13.69 9.01 5.92
CA LEU A 526 -13.99 8.54 7.28
C LEU A 526 -14.08 7.00 7.35
N SER A 527 -14.42 6.32 6.25
CA SER A 527 -14.50 4.86 6.18
C SER A 527 -13.13 4.17 6.11
N VAL A 528 -12.11 4.82 5.53
CA VAL A 528 -10.78 4.21 5.28
C VAL A 528 -10.15 3.67 6.56
N LEU A 529 -10.11 4.49 7.61
CA LEU A 529 -9.42 4.16 8.86
C LEU A 529 -10.07 2.98 9.62
N PRO A 530 -11.37 3.01 9.98
CA PRO A 530 -11.99 1.90 10.71
C PRO A 530 -12.03 0.60 9.89
N ASP A 531 -12.31 0.66 8.58
CA ASP A 531 -12.37 -0.54 7.76
C ASP A 531 -10.99 -1.17 7.56
N PHE A 532 -9.93 -0.36 7.36
CA PHE A 532 -8.57 -0.90 7.25
C PHE A 532 -8.11 -1.53 8.56
N LEU A 533 -8.39 -0.90 9.70
CA LEU A 533 -8.05 -1.46 11.01
C LEU A 533 -8.85 -2.73 11.31
N GLN A 534 -10.11 -2.80 10.92
CA GLN A 534 -10.94 -4.01 11.02
C GLN A 534 -10.38 -5.16 10.17
N TYR A 535 -10.03 -4.87 8.91
CA TYR A 535 -9.38 -5.81 8.00
C TYR A 535 -8.04 -6.32 8.58
N ALA A 536 -7.15 -5.40 8.97
CA ALA A 536 -5.84 -5.72 9.52
C ALA A 536 -5.94 -6.54 10.83
N HIS A 537 -6.82 -6.15 11.76
CA HIS A 537 -7.09 -6.90 12.98
C HIS A 537 -7.54 -8.34 12.69
N THR A 538 -8.43 -8.51 11.71
CA THR A 538 -8.99 -9.83 11.35
C THR A 538 -7.92 -10.72 10.71
N GLU A 539 -7.14 -10.19 9.77
CA GLU A 539 -6.00 -10.87 9.15
C GLU A 539 -4.93 -11.29 10.18
N ILE A 540 -4.55 -10.38 11.08
CA ILE A 540 -3.61 -10.67 12.18
C ILE A 540 -4.15 -11.81 13.06
N THR A 541 -5.42 -11.75 13.44
CA THR A 541 -6.06 -12.74 14.31
C THR A 541 -6.15 -14.13 13.65
N GLN A 542 -6.58 -14.20 12.39
CA GLN A 542 -6.68 -15.44 11.63
C GLN A 542 -5.31 -16.11 11.46
N ARG A 543 -4.27 -15.34 11.14
CA ARG A 543 -2.91 -15.86 10.95
C ARG A 543 -2.24 -16.25 12.27
N ALA A 544 -2.46 -15.50 13.35
CA ALA A 544 -2.01 -15.89 14.69
C ALA A 544 -2.65 -17.21 15.16
N ALA A 545 -3.92 -17.45 14.83
CA ALA A 545 -4.59 -18.72 15.08
C ALA A 545 -3.99 -19.86 14.25
N ALA A 546 -3.73 -19.66 12.95
CA ALA A 546 -3.09 -20.64 12.08
C ALA A 546 -1.68 -21.03 12.55
N LEU A 547 -0.87 -20.04 12.95
CA LEU A 547 0.45 -20.23 13.56
C LEU A 547 0.39 -21.07 14.85
N THR A 548 -0.61 -20.80 15.71
CA THR A 548 -0.82 -21.55 16.94
C THR A 548 -1.22 -23.01 16.65
N ALA A 549 -2.07 -23.23 15.64
CA ALA A 549 -2.48 -24.57 15.21
C ALA A 549 -1.31 -25.40 14.66
N LEU A 550 -0.44 -24.80 13.83
CA LEU A 550 0.78 -25.44 13.32
C LEU A 550 1.77 -25.78 14.45
N SER A 551 1.91 -24.89 15.43
CA SER A 551 2.79 -25.11 16.60
C SER A 551 2.25 -26.17 17.56
N GLY A 552 0.93 -26.38 17.58
CA GLY A 552 0.25 -27.38 18.42
C GLY A 552 0.37 -28.83 17.91
N GLN A 553 0.76 -29.04 16.65
CA GLN A 553 0.96 -30.38 16.06
C GLN A 553 2.32 -31.01 16.45
N GLY A 554 2.65 -30.97 17.74
CA GLY A 554 3.72 -31.82 18.29
C GLY A 554 3.36 -33.30 18.12
N PRO A 555 4.32 -34.20 17.86
CA PRO A 555 4.04 -35.57 17.41
C PRO A 555 3.38 -36.52 18.45
N ASN A 556 3.10 -36.05 19.67
CA ASN A 556 2.49 -36.83 20.74
C ASN A 556 1.32 -36.04 21.37
N GLY A 557 0.07 -36.37 21.02
CA GLY A 557 -1.10 -35.72 21.63
C GLY A 557 -2.44 -36.02 20.97
N ALA A 558 -2.93 -37.24 21.09
CA ALA A 558 -4.33 -37.53 20.76
C ALA A 558 -5.26 -36.91 21.83
N GLY A 559 -5.92 -35.79 21.50
CA GLY A 559 -6.84 -35.10 22.40
C GLY A 559 -7.58 -33.97 21.69
N GLN A 560 -8.78 -34.24 21.18
CA GLN A 560 -9.62 -33.23 20.54
C GLN A 560 -10.21 -32.27 21.58
N ALA A 561 -9.91 -30.97 21.44
CA ALA A 561 -10.65 -29.89 22.06
C ALA A 561 -10.81 -28.75 21.04
N ALA A 562 -12.03 -28.20 20.93
CA ALA A 562 -12.40 -27.27 19.87
C ALA A 562 -11.87 -25.84 20.08
N PRO A 563 -11.55 -25.08 19.01
CA PRO A 563 -11.03 -23.72 19.11
C PRO A 563 -12.17 -22.69 19.26
N GLN A 564 -12.61 -22.41 20.50
CA GLN A 564 -13.56 -21.32 20.79
C GLN A 564 -13.05 -20.34 21.86
N SER A 565 -11.81 -19.91 21.71
CA SER A 565 -11.30 -18.60 22.13
C SER A 565 -9.86 -18.47 21.61
N ALA A 566 -9.47 -17.30 21.09
CA ALA A 566 -8.06 -17.05 20.78
C ALA A 566 -7.27 -17.16 22.09
N SER A 567 -6.32 -18.09 22.16
CA SER A 567 -5.75 -18.49 23.44
C SER A 567 -4.93 -17.36 24.08
N PRO A 568 -4.81 -17.32 25.43
CA PRO A 568 -3.97 -16.34 26.11
C PRO A 568 -2.46 -16.43 25.75
N MET A 569 -2.05 -17.38 24.91
CA MET A 569 -0.71 -17.45 24.34
C MET A 569 -0.47 -16.37 23.27
N ALA A 570 -1.49 -15.96 22.51
CA ALA A 570 -1.39 -14.82 21.59
C ALA A 570 -1.14 -13.50 22.34
N ARG A 571 -1.61 -13.39 23.59
CA ARG A 571 -1.31 -12.27 24.51
C ARG A 571 0.10 -12.30 25.13
N ARG A 572 0.89 -13.37 24.92
CA ARG A 572 2.27 -13.47 25.46
C ARG A 572 3.36 -13.00 24.50
N LEU A 573 3.08 -12.94 23.20
CA LEU A 573 3.99 -12.29 22.25
C LEU A 573 3.71 -10.78 22.28
N SER A 574 4.76 -9.97 22.39
CA SER A 574 4.64 -8.53 22.18
C SER A 574 4.18 -8.25 20.74
N ALA A 575 3.53 -7.11 20.50
CA ALA A 575 3.11 -6.72 19.16
C ALA A 575 4.28 -6.75 18.16
N GLY A 576 5.48 -6.33 18.59
CA GLY A 576 6.71 -6.45 17.80
C GLY A 576 7.11 -7.89 17.45
N ALA A 577 7.03 -8.83 18.41
CA ALA A 577 7.34 -10.24 18.16
C ALA A 577 6.30 -10.88 17.22
N LEU A 578 5.01 -10.60 17.43
CA LEU A 578 3.93 -11.05 16.54
C LEU A 578 4.11 -10.46 15.12
N ARG A 579 4.42 -9.15 15.00
CA ARG A 579 4.69 -8.48 13.73
C ARG A 579 5.89 -9.10 13.02
N ALA A 580 6.99 -9.37 13.71
CA ALA A 580 8.16 -10.01 13.13
C ALA A 580 7.84 -11.42 12.60
N THR A 581 7.11 -12.24 13.38
CA THR A 581 6.68 -13.58 12.95
C THR A 581 5.74 -13.52 11.74
N LEU A 582 4.75 -12.62 11.76
CA LEU A 582 3.80 -12.47 10.66
C LEU A 582 4.44 -11.89 9.39
N ALA A 583 5.35 -10.91 9.52
CA ALA A 583 6.05 -10.30 8.39
C ALA A 583 7.00 -11.30 7.71
N ALA A 584 7.70 -12.14 8.48
CA ALA A 584 8.58 -13.18 7.94
C ALA A 584 7.84 -14.23 7.09
N GLN A 585 6.56 -14.51 7.40
CA GLN A 585 5.71 -15.43 6.63
C GLN A 585 4.87 -14.72 5.56
N HIS A 586 4.59 -13.43 5.74
CA HIS A 586 3.70 -12.66 4.89
C HIS A 586 4.20 -11.22 4.68
N PRO A 587 4.99 -10.96 3.63
CA PRO A 587 5.62 -9.66 3.39
C PRO A 587 4.66 -8.46 3.41
N LEU A 588 3.42 -8.63 2.94
CA LEU A 588 2.41 -7.55 2.93
C LEU A 588 2.04 -7.03 4.33
N LEU A 589 2.13 -7.85 5.39
CA LEU A 589 1.94 -7.38 6.77
C LEU A 589 3.18 -6.66 7.31
N GLY A 590 4.36 -6.96 6.76
CA GLY A 590 5.59 -6.20 7.02
C GLY A 590 5.54 -4.77 6.50
N LEU A 591 4.78 -4.53 5.42
CA LEU A 591 4.55 -3.19 4.86
C LEU A 591 3.68 -2.29 5.75
N ILE A 592 2.90 -2.85 6.69
CA ILE A 592 2.11 -2.07 7.63
C ILE A 592 3.05 -1.40 8.64
N PRO A 593 3.00 -0.06 8.85
CA PRO A 593 3.81 0.63 9.84
C PRO A 593 3.63 0.06 11.26
N ALA A 594 4.67 0.12 12.09
CA ALA A 594 4.66 -0.45 13.44
C ALA A 594 3.49 0.08 14.28
N SER A 595 3.29 1.40 14.26
CA SER A 595 2.18 2.10 14.94
C SER A 595 0.80 1.61 14.48
N VAL A 596 0.61 1.43 13.18
CA VAL A 596 -0.65 0.93 12.59
C VAL A 596 -0.89 -0.53 12.95
N PHE A 597 0.16 -1.35 13.01
CA PHE A 597 0.06 -2.75 13.46
C PHE A 597 -0.34 -2.83 14.94
N GLU A 598 0.28 -2.04 15.82
CA GLU A 598 -0.07 -1.99 17.25
C GLU A 598 -1.51 -1.52 17.47
N GLU A 599 -1.92 -0.47 16.76
CA GLU A 599 -3.30 0.01 16.81
C GLU A 599 -4.28 -1.05 16.25
N ALA A 600 -3.94 -1.78 15.18
CA ALA A 600 -4.75 -2.88 14.65
C ALA A 600 -4.89 -4.05 15.64
N VAL A 601 -3.81 -4.46 16.33
CA VAL A 601 -3.88 -5.52 17.36
C VAL A 601 -4.86 -5.16 18.48
N GLY A 602 -4.85 -3.90 18.94
CA GLY A 602 -5.79 -3.45 19.98
C GLY A 602 -7.19 -3.09 19.48
N TYR A 603 -7.43 -3.11 18.16
CA TYR A 603 -8.65 -2.55 17.56
C TYR A 603 -9.92 -3.26 18.02
N GLY A 604 -9.94 -4.60 18.07
CA GLY A 604 -11.13 -5.36 18.47
C GLY A 604 -11.60 -5.08 19.91
N GLU A 605 -10.68 -4.90 20.85
CA GLU A 605 -11.01 -4.54 22.24
C GLU A 605 -11.52 -3.09 22.35
N ARG A 606 -10.97 -2.16 21.54
CA ARG A 606 -11.45 -0.77 21.48
C ARG A 606 -12.85 -0.67 20.84
N LEU A 607 -13.07 -1.35 19.72
CA LEU A 607 -14.36 -1.42 19.02
C LEU A 607 -15.49 -1.90 19.97
N LEU A 608 -15.23 -2.96 20.75
CA LEU A 608 -16.19 -3.45 21.73
C LEU A 608 -16.46 -2.44 22.85
N LYS A 609 -15.41 -1.75 23.34
CA LYS A 609 -15.52 -0.69 24.36
C LYS A 609 -16.32 0.51 23.85
N ASN A 610 -16.06 0.96 22.62
CA ASN A 610 -16.73 2.08 21.97
C ASN A 610 -18.22 1.79 21.78
N ARG A 611 -18.56 0.60 21.25
CA ARG A 611 -19.95 0.14 21.12
C ARG A 611 -20.67 0.07 22.47
N THR A 612 -19.99 -0.41 23.51
CA THR A 612 -20.55 -0.46 24.88
C THR A 612 -20.81 0.95 25.41
N ALA A 613 -19.85 1.86 25.27
CA ALA A 613 -19.99 3.26 25.71
C ALA A 613 -21.09 4.01 24.95
N ARG A 614 -21.16 3.85 23.63
CA ARG A 614 -22.24 4.38 22.75
C ARG A 614 -23.60 3.86 23.20
N SER A 615 -23.72 2.56 23.48
CA SER A 615 -24.97 1.93 23.92
C SER A 615 -25.44 2.44 25.30
N SER A 616 -24.50 2.71 26.23
CA SER A 616 -24.85 3.23 27.56
C SER A 616 -25.12 4.74 27.60
N ALA A 617 -24.38 5.55 26.82
CA ALA A 617 -24.50 7.01 26.84
C ALA A 617 -25.53 7.54 25.81
N GLY A 618 -25.80 6.77 24.76
CA GLY A 618 -26.54 7.20 23.58
C GLY A 618 -25.65 7.96 22.58
N PRO A 619 -26.04 8.04 21.29
CA PRO A 619 -25.17 8.58 20.23
C PRO A 619 -24.76 10.04 20.46
N THR A 620 -25.68 10.90 20.89
CA THR A 620 -25.43 12.34 21.07
C THR A 620 -24.47 12.63 22.22
N GLN A 621 -24.62 11.93 23.36
CA GLN A 621 -23.70 12.09 24.48
C GLN A 621 -22.31 11.55 24.14
N HIS A 622 -22.24 10.38 23.50
CA HIS A 622 -20.97 9.81 23.06
C HIS A 622 -20.21 10.75 22.10
N ALA A 623 -20.91 11.40 21.16
CA ALA A 623 -20.31 12.43 20.29
C ALA A 623 -19.77 13.63 21.09
N ALA A 624 -20.49 14.07 22.12
CA ALA A 624 -20.05 15.14 23.01
C ALA A 624 -18.83 14.73 23.87
N ASP A 625 -18.77 13.48 24.33
CA ASP A 625 -17.65 12.92 25.10
C ASP A 625 -16.37 12.86 24.24
N LEU A 626 -16.48 12.44 22.97
CA LEU A 626 -15.36 12.50 22.01
C LEU A 626 -14.87 13.94 21.80
N MET A 627 -15.78 14.90 21.65
CA MET A 627 -15.42 16.32 21.52
C MET A 627 -14.78 16.89 22.79
N ALA A 628 -15.17 16.40 23.96
CA ALA A 628 -14.57 16.76 25.24
C ALA A 628 -13.13 16.22 25.35
N ALA A 629 -12.92 14.94 25.01
CA ALA A 629 -11.63 14.26 25.05
C ALA A 629 -10.55 14.94 24.18
N ARG A 630 -10.94 15.64 23.10
CA ARG A 630 -10.04 16.46 22.28
C ARG A 630 -9.26 17.51 23.08
N ARG A 631 -9.81 18.02 24.18
CA ARG A 631 -9.15 19.05 25.01
C ARG A 631 -7.95 18.51 25.78
N ASP A 632 -8.00 17.23 26.12
CA ASP A 632 -7.05 16.55 27.02
C ASP A 632 -6.02 15.70 26.24
N LEU A 633 -5.76 16.07 24.98
CA LEU A 633 -4.76 15.42 24.13
C LEU A 633 -3.36 15.95 24.41
N HIS A 634 -2.43 15.01 24.58
CA HIS A 634 -1.03 15.26 24.94
C HIS A 634 -0.02 14.68 23.93
N ASN A 635 -0.45 13.81 23.00
CA ASN A 635 0.40 13.22 21.96
C ASN A 635 -0.40 12.73 20.74
N ASP A 636 0.30 12.47 19.64
CA ASP A 636 -0.30 11.99 18.38
C ASP A 636 -1.00 10.64 18.51
N GLN A 637 -0.59 9.76 19.42
CA GLN A 637 -1.28 8.47 19.63
C GLN A 637 -2.67 8.66 20.24
N GLN A 638 -2.83 9.59 21.18
CA GLN A 638 -4.15 9.97 21.70
C GLN A 638 -5.00 10.64 20.63
N ALA A 639 -4.40 11.50 19.79
CA ALA A 639 -5.09 12.13 18.67
C ALA A 639 -5.54 11.11 17.61
N LEU A 640 -4.71 10.11 17.32
CA LEU A 640 -5.01 8.99 16.42
C LEU A 640 -6.18 8.15 16.93
N ARG A 641 -6.22 7.85 18.24
CA ARG A 641 -7.33 7.12 18.86
C ARG A 641 -8.63 7.90 18.81
N LEU A 642 -8.60 9.19 19.16
CA LEU A 642 -9.78 10.05 19.02
C LEU A 642 -10.29 10.10 17.57
N LEU A 643 -9.38 10.14 16.60
CA LEU A 643 -9.73 10.10 15.17
C LEU A 643 -10.36 8.75 14.78
N GLN A 644 -9.82 7.61 15.25
CA GLN A 644 -10.44 6.29 15.06
C GLN A 644 -11.85 6.24 15.65
N ASP A 645 -11.99 6.60 16.92
CA ASP A 645 -13.26 6.54 17.67
C ASP A 645 -14.33 7.44 17.01
N GLN A 646 -13.95 8.63 16.53
CA GLN A 646 -14.85 9.50 15.77
C GLN A 646 -15.24 8.92 14.41
N CYS A 647 -14.28 8.40 13.64
CA CYS A 647 -14.57 7.77 12.35
C CYS A 647 -15.53 6.57 12.54
N GLU A 648 -15.26 5.69 13.51
CA GLU A 648 -16.17 4.59 13.87
C GLU A 648 -17.56 5.11 14.23
N HIS A 649 -17.66 6.11 15.11
CA HIS A 649 -18.94 6.67 15.54
C HIS A 649 -19.79 7.18 14.38
N LEU A 650 -19.20 8.00 13.49
CA LEU A 650 -19.87 8.62 12.35
C LEU A 650 -20.29 7.58 11.31
N ILE A 651 -19.42 6.60 11.01
CA ILE A 651 -19.74 5.53 10.06
C ILE A 651 -20.84 4.60 10.61
N THR A 652 -20.77 4.21 11.88
CA THR A 652 -21.85 3.40 12.50
C THR A 652 -23.17 4.18 12.58
N GLN A 653 -23.15 5.49 12.86
CA GLN A 653 -24.37 6.32 12.79
C GLN A 653 -24.93 6.39 11.36
N PHE A 654 -24.07 6.46 10.35
CA PHE A 654 -24.49 6.42 8.95
C PHE A 654 -25.11 5.07 8.56
N GLU A 655 -24.49 3.95 8.97
CA GLU A 655 -24.99 2.58 8.74
C GLU A 655 -26.33 2.32 9.44
N GLU A 656 -26.51 2.78 10.69
CA GLU A 656 -27.80 2.68 11.41
C GLU A 656 -28.94 3.38 10.65
N ALA A 657 -28.64 4.50 9.98
CA ALA A 657 -29.60 5.22 9.14
C ALA A 657 -29.74 4.64 7.72
N HIS A 658 -28.73 3.90 7.22
CA HIS A 658 -28.68 3.35 5.87
C HIS A 658 -28.08 1.92 5.86
N PRO A 659 -28.79 0.89 6.34
CA PRO A 659 -28.25 -0.48 6.44
C PRO A 659 -27.78 -1.06 5.09
N ALA A 660 -28.43 -0.65 3.99
CA ALA A 660 -28.05 -1.00 2.62
C ALA A 660 -26.65 -0.51 2.20
N SER A 661 -25.99 0.35 2.99
CA SER A 661 -24.61 0.79 2.74
C SER A 661 -23.54 -0.27 3.02
N ASN A 662 -23.86 -1.36 3.73
CA ASN A 662 -22.91 -2.44 4.02
C ASN A 662 -23.18 -3.67 3.14
N LEU A 663 -22.37 -3.85 2.10
CA LEU A 663 -22.53 -4.96 1.14
C LEU A 663 -22.01 -6.28 1.70
N THR A 664 -21.00 -6.24 2.58
CA THR A 664 -20.42 -7.44 3.22
C THR A 664 -21.45 -8.19 4.07
N GLN A 665 -22.31 -7.47 4.82
CA GLN A 665 -23.38 -8.10 5.60
C GLN A 665 -24.48 -8.68 4.70
N SER A 666 -24.81 -8.01 3.60
CA SER A 666 -25.86 -8.44 2.67
C SER A 666 -25.50 -9.76 1.97
N ALA A 667 -24.23 -9.94 1.59
CA ALA A 667 -23.74 -11.16 0.94
C ALA A 667 -23.85 -12.44 1.81
N LEU A 668 -23.84 -12.30 3.15
CA LEU A 668 -23.94 -13.42 4.09
C LEU A 668 -25.39 -13.89 4.33
N HIS A 669 -26.40 -13.19 3.80
CA HIS A 669 -27.82 -13.55 3.94
C HIS A 669 -28.43 -14.14 2.67
N HIS A 670 -27.69 -14.18 1.55
CA HIS A 670 -28.15 -14.71 0.27
C HIS A 670 -27.48 -16.04 -0.15
N ASN A 671 -26.53 -16.54 0.65
CA ASN A 671 -25.97 -17.90 0.59
C ASN A 671 -26.54 -18.77 1.72
#